data_AF-A0A2A3VK62-F1
#
_entry.id   AF-A0A2A3VK62-F1
#
_cell.length_a   1.000
_cell.length_b   1.000
_cell.length_c   1.000
_cell.angle_alpha   90.00
_cell.angle_beta   90.00
_cell.angle_gamma   90.00
#
_symmetry.space_group_name_H-M   'P 1'
#
loop_
_entity.id
_entity.type
_entity.pdbx_description
1 polymer ?
#
loop_
_entity_poly.entity_id
_entity_poly.type
_entity_poly.pdbx_seq_one_letter_code
_entity_poly.pdbx_strand_id
1 'polypeptide(L)'
;MTRFQGRLLSALLLCCGAGAAQADVVISQVYGGGGNSGAPFNADYVELFNTGDLPVSLGGTSLQYASATGTGNFGAGAGQIVVLPSVEIPAGGYFLVGLAGGANGAALPAPDASGTINMSGTAGKVALANTTASLGCNGGSTACTPAQQALILDLVGFGGANFFEGSAPAPAPSNTTAVFRAGDGCTDSNDNAGDFSTGAPAPRNSAAVPNICSGGGTLYLSITDTSGAEGDSGTTPFFFTVSLNQPAGPEGVTVDYATADGTATVADGDYVARSGALVFAEGQRELTLHVDVVGDERVEPDETFHVDLDNAVGALLAKARGTGTIVNDDVNTVAIHAIQGSGERSPYENQPVATTGIVTGRKNNGFFIQTPDGEDDGDPATSEGVFVFTSSAPPADAAVGNKVLVQGTVIEYIPAADPHQLPLTEITNASVVALSTGHALPAPALLTPELPNADGGLGQLEHLEGMRVTAPSFTVVAPTGGNTNEAQATGSSNGRFAVVVTGTPRPFREPGIPVPDPDPLGSSAPAIPRWDFNPETIVVNSSTIGAPTANLAAGCRIVDGSLTGPLDYTFRRYTIYPEAELVSDCSGAGEVRPSMAPGPDHVTFATYNLERFFDTVNDGNSGPTLTAAALERRLSKASIGIRGYLHTPDILGVTEVENLSVLQTLATRINADAVAAGQPDPGYVAYLEEGFDVGGIDVGFLVKTGQVAAGIARIEVTSVTQQGAEAVLQNPNGSTSVLNDRPPLVLDGVARFADGRTFPLTAIVVHQRSLSGVNDDGPGSNGWATAGQRVRDKRQKQADFLATLIQDSQQADPARHIVVLGDFNAFEFNDGLVDAIGTVTGLPSADGETAVDGDGAVLVSPSLLNMTLEAANDERYSFVFDYQAQSLDHVLVNQALVDSPMVVALDISHARINADFPEVARNDVDTPTRLSDHDPTVLLVRLAPVETADLGIEVEAIEAEVVAGQAMAFAATLVNAGPDAAQFPGVGAVLDVEVDDLVVSAADGWSCDAPVAATGTTTVSCSRDVLAAGDETVFALSATAPATAIGREVSLTVAAASQTQDPEVGNDSAVAAVAVVEDPASAARVLANGEQVGDVSGAAGESSLFRIDVPAGARNLRILSAGGTGNVTLYASRDAVPTAGDWQLRSQRPGNNEVVQVAAPQAGPWYIRIRGESAFTRVTVRASYTP
;
A
#
# COMPACT_ATOMS: atom_id res chain seq x y z
N MET A 1 -5.01 -60.00 73.55
CA MET A 1 -5.41 -60.71 74.79
C MET A 1 -5.03 -59.84 75.98
N THR A 2 -6.00 -59.59 76.89
CA THR A 2 -5.87 -59.31 78.35
C THR A 2 -4.90 -58.20 78.83
N ARG A 3 -5.40 -57.02 79.24
CA ARG A 3 -5.83 -56.59 80.61
C ARG A 3 -4.69 -56.44 81.65
N PHE A 4 -4.50 -55.22 82.18
CA PHE A 4 -4.41 -54.79 83.61
C PHE A 4 -4.14 -53.26 83.64
N GLN A 5 -5.09 -52.38 84.02
CA GLN A 5 -5.33 -51.80 85.37
C GLN A 5 -4.05 -51.27 86.06
N GLY A 6 -3.94 -50.04 86.58
CA GLY A 6 -4.93 -48.98 86.78
C GLY A 6 -4.40 -47.70 87.46
N ARG A 7 -5.34 -46.77 87.62
CA ARG A 7 -5.40 -45.44 88.26
C ARG A 7 -4.59 -45.22 89.56
N LEU A 8 -4.01 -44.02 89.79
CA LEU A 8 -4.57 -42.93 90.63
C LEU A 8 -3.68 -41.66 90.77
N LEU A 9 -4.37 -40.51 90.66
CA LEU A 9 -4.18 -39.10 91.07
C LEU A 9 -2.95 -38.59 91.89
N SER A 10 -2.36 -37.51 91.33
CA SER A 10 -2.29 -36.09 91.82
C SER A 10 -1.41 -35.59 92.99
N ALA A 11 -0.60 -34.58 92.62
CA ALA A 11 -0.15 -33.35 93.34
C ALA A 11 0.88 -33.52 94.49
N LEU A 12 1.95 -32.71 94.64
CA LEU A 12 2.17 -31.30 94.30
C LEU A 12 3.69 -30.96 94.23
N LEU A 13 4.02 -30.06 93.30
CA LEU A 13 5.22 -29.20 93.08
C LEU A 13 6.44 -29.26 94.02
N LEU A 14 7.64 -29.27 93.39
CA LEU A 14 8.60 -28.16 93.51
C LEU A 14 9.38 -28.00 92.20
N CYS A 15 9.31 -26.79 91.61
CA CYS A 15 10.06 -26.36 90.44
C CYS A 15 11.57 -26.34 90.68
N CYS A 16 12.33 -26.86 89.70
CA CYS A 16 13.51 -26.19 89.15
C CYS A 16 13.46 -26.45 87.64
N GLY A 17 13.33 -25.37 86.87
CA GLY A 17 13.24 -25.41 85.42
C GLY A 17 14.54 -25.95 84.82
N ALA A 18 14.41 -26.83 83.83
CA ALA A 18 15.47 -27.04 82.87
C ALA A 18 15.57 -25.74 82.05
N GLY A 19 16.63 -24.97 82.26
CA GLY A 19 17.05 -23.97 81.27
C GLY A 19 17.42 -24.70 79.98
N ALA A 20 16.91 -24.23 78.85
CA ALA A 20 17.38 -24.66 77.55
C ALA A 20 18.90 -24.37 77.44
N ALA A 21 19.67 -25.30 76.88
CA ALA A 21 21.06 -25.03 76.55
C ALA A 21 21.12 -23.90 75.51
N GLN A 22 21.91 -22.86 75.76
CA GLN A 22 22.18 -21.80 74.78
C GLN A 22 22.88 -22.40 73.55
N ALA A 23 22.56 -21.89 72.36
CA ALA A 23 23.24 -22.29 71.13
C ALA A 23 24.65 -21.68 71.10
N ASP A 24 25.66 -22.50 70.76
CA ASP A 24 27.04 -22.03 70.62
C ASP A 24 27.22 -21.16 69.35
N VAL A 25 26.30 -21.25 68.38
CA VAL A 25 26.25 -20.39 67.19
C VAL A 25 24.89 -19.70 67.09
N VAL A 26 24.92 -18.39 66.93
CA VAL A 26 23.74 -17.51 66.85
C VAL A 26 23.80 -16.63 65.61
N ILE A 27 22.67 -16.12 65.16
CA ILE A 27 22.52 -15.07 64.17
C ILE A 27 22.90 -13.73 64.81
N SER A 28 24.00 -13.13 64.39
CA SER A 28 24.45 -11.83 64.90
C SER A 28 23.91 -10.65 64.11
N GLN A 29 23.53 -10.85 62.84
CA GLN A 29 22.99 -9.77 62.00
C GLN A 29 22.04 -10.27 60.91
N VAL A 30 21.01 -9.47 60.60
CA VAL A 30 20.09 -9.70 59.47
C VAL A 30 19.88 -8.42 58.67
N TYR A 31 20.07 -8.49 57.35
CA TYR A 31 19.85 -7.38 56.42
C TYR A 31 19.16 -7.87 55.14
N GLY A 32 17.94 -7.37 54.89
CA GLY A 32 17.13 -7.71 53.70
C GLY A 32 16.94 -6.54 52.73
N GLY A 33 17.83 -5.54 52.80
CA GLY A 33 17.73 -4.32 52.00
C GLY A 33 18.54 -4.32 50.71
N GLY A 34 19.26 -5.41 50.42
CA GLY A 34 20.29 -5.47 49.39
C GLY A 34 19.77 -5.20 48.00
N GLY A 35 20.51 -4.43 47.20
CA GLY A 35 20.14 -4.16 45.81
C GLY A 35 19.01 -3.14 45.63
N ASN A 36 18.32 -2.75 46.71
CA ASN A 36 17.23 -1.77 46.67
C ASN A 36 17.75 -0.33 46.58
N SER A 37 16.88 0.59 46.15
CA SER A 37 17.23 2.02 46.12
C SER A 37 17.63 2.54 47.51
N GLY A 38 18.81 3.16 47.57
CA GLY A 38 19.43 3.65 48.81
C GLY A 38 20.18 2.60 49.64
N ALA A 39 20.28 1.36 49.16
CA ALA A 39 21.00 0.30 49.87
C ALA A 39 22.52 0.54 49.90
N PRO A 40 23.18 0.42 51.06
CA PRO A 40 24.64 0.46 51.14
C PRO A 40 25.30 -0.77 50.49
N PHE A 41 24.60 -1.91 50.42
CA PHE A 41 25.11 -3.14 49.81
C PHE A 41 24.19 -3.69 48.72
N ASN A 42 24.76 -4.36 47.73
CA ASN A 42 24.06 -4.91 46.56
C ASN A 42 23.35 -6.24 46.82
N ALA A 43 23.54 -6.85 47.99
CA ALA A 43 22.95 -8.14 48.35
C ALA A 43 22.44 -8.18 49.79
N ASP A 44 21.39 -8.97 49.99
CA ASP A 44 20.88 -9.36 51.30
C ASP A 44 21.92 -10.24 52.01
N TYR A 45 21.90 -10.29 53.34
CA TYR A 45 22.75 -11.21 54.08
C TYR A 45 22.23 -11.57 55.48
N VAL A 46 22.72 -12.71 55.96
CA VAL A 46 22.62 -13.15 57.36
C VAL A 46 24.04 -13.43 57.87
N GLU A 47 24.37 -12.91 59.05
CA GLU A 47 25.65 -13.13 59.72
C GLU A 47 25.45 -14.07 60.91
N LEU A 48 26.29 -15.09 61.02
CA LEU A 48 26.36 -16.01 62.15
C LEU A 48 27.59 -15.70 63.00
N PHE A 49 27.51 -16.02 64.29
CA PHE A 49 28.56 -15.78 65.27
C PHE A 49 28.65 -16.93 66.27
N ASN A 50 29.88 -17.36 66.57
CA ASN A 50 30.14 -18.38 67.58
C ASN A 50 30.35 -17.73 68.96
N THR A 51 29.37 -17.90 69.85
CA THR A 51 29.38 -17.38 71.23
C THR A 51 30.20 -18.26 72.18
N GLY A 52 30.54 -19.47 71.77
CA GLY A 52 31.28 -20.48 72.53
C GLY A 52 32.79 -20.23 72.60
N ASP A 53 33.45 -21.03 73.43
CA ASP A 53 34.90 -21.01 73.68
C ASP A 53 35.69 -22.02 72.81
N LEU A 54 35.00 -22.79 71.97
CA LEU A 54 35.56 -23.78 71.04
C LEU A 54 35.03 -23.57 69.62
N PRO A 55 35.75 -24.02 68.57
CA PRO A 55 35.21 -24.06 67.22
C PRO A 55 33.93 -24.90 67.13
N VAL A 56 32.94 -24.43 66.37
CA VAL A 56 31.64 -25.10 66.18
C VAL A 56 31.40 -25.38 64.70
N SER A 57 31.08 -26.63 64.36
CA SER A 57 30.78 -27.02 62.98
C SER A 57 29.35 -26.64 62.57
N LEU A 58 29.21 -26.12 61.35
CA LEU A 58 27.93 -25.85 60.68
C LEU A 58 27.39 -27.06 59.89
N GLY A 59 28.13 -28.17 59.85
CA GLY A 59 27.74 -29.35 59.07
C GLY A 59 26.37 -29.90 59.46
N GLY A 60 25.48 -30.08 58.48
CA GLY A 60 24.12 -30.60 58.71
C GLY A 60 23.08 -29.54 59.09
N THR A 61 23.46 -28.26 59.11
CA THR A 61 22.57 -27.13 59.43
C THR A 61 22.13 -26.34 58.18
N SER A 62 21.10 -25.50 58.32
CA SER A 62 20.66 -24.59 57.25
C SER A 62 20.15 -23.26 57.80
N LEU A 63 20.23 -22.21 56.97
CA LEU A 63 19.45 -20.99 57.14
C LEU A 63 18.13 -21.11 56.39
N GLN A 64 17.02 -20.81 57.05
CA GLN A 64 15.69 -20.86 56.45
C GLN A 64 14.92 -19.57 56.68
N TYR A 65 14.21 -19.10 55.66
CA TYR A 65 13.47 -17.85 55.70
C TYR A 65 11.96 -18.06 55.55
N ALA A 66 11.17 -17.23 56.24
CA ALA A 66 9.73 -17.12 56.05
C ALA A 66 9.26 -15.66 56.21
N SER A 67 8.22 -15.28 55.48
CA SER A 67 7.61 -13.94 55.59
C SER A 67 7.07 -13.66 57.00
N ALA A 68 7.07 -12.39 57.42
CA ALA A 68 6.66 -11.96 58.76
C ALA A 68 5.29 -12.48 59.23
N THR A 69 4.29 -12.50 58.34
CA THR A 69 2.90 -12.87 58.66
C THR A 69 2.23 -13.85 57.66
N GLY A 70 2.89 -14.23 56.57
CA GLY A 70 2.30 -15.01 55.46
C GLY A 70 2.17 -16.53 55.69
N THR A 71 1.71 -17.25 54.66
CA THR A 71 1.41 -18.71 54.68
C THR A 71 2.58 -19.62 54.29
N GLY A 72 3.72 -19.06 53.89
CA GLY A 72 4.93 -19.84 53.54
C GLY A 72 5.61 -20.42 54.78
N ASN A 73 6.09 -21.67 54.68
CA ASN A 73 6.88 -22.34 55.71
C ASN A 73 8.37 -22.07 55.53
N PHE A 74 9.14 -22.15 56.62
CA PHE A 74 10.60 -22.11 56.54
C PHE A 74 11.11 -23.18 55.55
N GLY A 75 11.89 -22.74 54.56
CA GLY A 75 12.49 -23.61 53.54
C GLY A 75 11.48 -24.27 52.58
N ALA A 76 10.29 -23.69 52.36
CA ALA A 76 9.25 -24.29 51.51
C ALA A 76 9.65 -24.44 50.02
N GLY A 77 10.70 -23.77 49.56
CA GLY A 77 11.31 -23.94 48.24
C GLY A 77 12.83 -23.72 48.29
N ALA A 78 13.53 -24.11 47.22
CA ALA A 78 15.00 -23.99 47.14
C ALA A 78 15.51 -22.55 47.36
N GLY A 79 14.73 -21.54 46.97
CA GLY A 79 15.03 -20.13 47.22
C GLY A 79 14.69 -19.61 48.63
N GLN A 80 14.35 -20.48 49.60
CA GLN A 80 14.06 -20.12 51.00
C GLN A 80 14.90 -20.90 52.00
N ILE A 81 15.90 -21.66 51.52
CA ILE A 81 16.80 -22.46 52.33
C ILE A 81 18.23 -22.34 51.78
N VAL A 82 19.20 -22.16 52.68
CA VAL A 82 20.63 -22.27 52.37
C VAL A 82 21.19 -23.36 53.26
N VAL A 83 21.59 -24.49 52.65
CA VAL A 83 22.32 -25.55 53.37
C VAL A 83 23.72 -25.04 53.66
N LEU A 84 24.10 -25.01 54.93
CA LEU A 84 25.40 -24.46 55.34
C LEU A 84 26.51 -25.50 55.09
N PRO A 85 27.68 -25.05 54.63
CA PRO A 85 28.81 -25.94 54.37
C PRO A 85 29.32 -26.55 55.68
N SER A 86 29.96 -27.72 55.59
CA SER A 86 30.54 -28.40 56.75
C SER A 86 31.86 -27.76 57.18
N VAL A 87 31.79 -26.53 57.70
CA VAL A 87 32.92 -25.72 58.15
C VAL A 87 32.80 -25.39 59.64
N GLU A 88 33.92 -25.11 60.29
CA GLU A 88 33.94 -24.70 61.70
C GLU A 88 34.05 -23.18 61.81
N ILE A 89 33.19 -22.56 62.63
CA ILE A 89 33.36 -21.17 63.06
C ILE A 89 34.24 -21.20 64.31
N PRO A 90 35.44 -20.58 64.34
CA PRO A 90 36.27 -20.54 65.55
C PRO A 90 35.57 -19.78 66.68
N ALA A 91 36.03 -19.97 67.93
CA ALA A 91 35.49 -19.24 69.08
C ALA A 91 35.52 -17.71 68.82
N GLY A 92 34.38 -17.03 69.01
CA GLY A 92 34.20 -15.61 68.69
C GLY A 92 34.25 -15.26 67.20
N GLY A 93 34.30 -16.24 66.30
CA GLY A 93 34.34 -16.03 64.85
C GLY A 93 32.99 -15.65 64.25
N TYR A 94 33.03 -15.01 63.08
CA TYR A 94 31.86 -14.66 62.27
C TYR A 94 31.77 -15.55 61.03
N PHE A 95 30.57 -15.69 60.47
CA PHE A 95 30.32 -16.39 59.21
C PHE A 95 29.22 -15.68 58.42
N LEU A 96 29.55 -15.15 57.25
CA LEU A 96 28.66 -14.35 56.42
C LEU A 96 28.01 -15.20 55.34
N VAL A 97 26.68 -15.17 55.28
CA VAL A 97 25.91 -15.78 54.20
C VAL A 97 25.33 -14.68 53.31
N GLY A 98 25.87 -14.54 52.11
CA GLY A 98 25.37 -13.63 51.08
C GLY A 98 24.13 -14.21 50.41
N LEU A 99 23.09 -13.41 50.23
CA LEU A 99 21.80 -13.86 49.72
C LEU A 99 21.44 -13.14 48.41
N ALA A 100 20.16 -13.04 48.05
CA ALA A 100 19.76 -12.44 46.79
C ALA A 100 20.25 -10.98 46.66
N GLY A 101 20.64 -10.58 45.46
CA GLY A 101 21.15 -9.23 45.16
C GLY A 101 20.40 -8.48 44.07
N GLY A 102 20.77 -7.22 43.88
CA GLY A 102 20.20 -6.31 42.89
C GLY A 102 21.18 -5.19 42.49
N ALA A 103 20.70 -4.24 41.69
CA ALA A 103 21.57 -3.31 40.96
C ALA A 103 22.20 -2.16 41.79
N ASN A 104 21.83 -1.97 43.05
CA ASN A 104 22.22 -0.80 43.86
C ASN A 104 23.02 -1.19 45.11
N GLY A 105 24.07 -0.43 45.44
CA GLY A 105 24.90 -0.64 46.63
C GLY A 105 26.27 -1.24 46.32
N ALA A 106 27.18 -1.22 47.29
CA ALA A 106 28.51 -1.82 47.16
C ALA A 106 28.44 -3.36 47.26
N ALA A 107 29.45 -4.06 46.74
CA ALA A 107 29.57 -5.50 46.98
C ALA A 107 29.71 -5.79 48.49
N LEU A 108 29.14 -6.91 48.94
CA LEU A 108 29.44 -7.45 50.27
C LEU A 108 30.93 -7.81 50.37
N PRO A 109 31.53 -7.80 51.57
CA PRO A 109 32.74 -8.57 51.82
C PRO A 109 32.50 -10.03 51.38
N ALA A 110 33.52 -10.68 50.81
CA ALA A 110 33.42 -12.03 50.26
C ALA A 110 32.64 -12.96 51.22
N PRO A 111 31.41 -13.38 50.88
CA PRO A 111 30.61 -14.21 51.77
C PRO A 111 31.24 -15.60 51.95
N ASP A 112 31.15 -16.16 53.15
CA ASP A 112 31.65 -17.51 53.44
C ASP A 112 30.74 -18.62 52.90
N ALA A 113 29.47 -18.28 52.67
CA ALA A 113 28.52 -19.05 51.88
C ALA A 113 27.60 -18.11 51.12
N SER A 114 26.94 -18.63 50.08
CA SER A 114 25.96 -17.86 49.32
C SER A 114 24.67 -18.64 49.08
N GLY A 115 23.58 -17.90 48.90
CA GLY A 115 22.26 -18.45 48.61
C GLY A 115 21.40 -17.47 47.84
N THR A 116 20.20 -17.91 47.45
CA THR A 116 19.28 -17.10 46.63
C THR A 116 18.07 -16.63 47.42
N ILE A 117 18.14 -16.61 48.76
CA ILE A 117 17.03 -16.16 49.60
C ILE A 117 16.79 -14.66 49.36
N ASN A 118 15.59 -14.32 48.92
CA ASN A 118 15.15 -12.93 48.80
C ASN A 118 14.43 -12.52 50.08
N MET A 119 15.06 -11.68 50.90
CA MET A 119 14.53 -11.26 52.20
C MET A 119 13.79 -9.93 52.10
N SER A 120 12.84 -9.73 53.00
CA SER A 120 12.18 -8.44 53.14
C SER A 120 13.09 -7.45 53.88
N GLY A 121 13.27 -6.25 53.32
CA GLY A 121 14.02 -5.17 53.96
C GLY A 121 13.35 -4.53 55.19
N THR A 122 12.12 -4.94 55.54
CA THR A 122 11.34 -4.30 56.63
C THR A 122 10.75 -5.26 57.66
N ALA A 123 10.44 -6.51 57.30
CA ALA A 123 9.89 -7.50 58.23
C ALA A 123 9.98 -8.93 57.70
N GLY A 124 10.43 -9.88 58.53
CA GLY A 124 10.64 -11.28 58.14
C GLY A 124 11.05 -12.18 59.32
N LYS A 125 11.31 -13.45 59.03
CA LYS A 125 11.76 -14.46 60.00
C LYS A 125 12.92 -15.26 59.42
N VAL A 126 14.01 -15.39 60.17
CA VAL A 126 15.18 -16.21 59.81
C VAL A 126 15.41 -17.22 60.92
N ALA A 127 15.50 -18.50 60.57
CA ALA A 127 15.83 -19.58 61.49
C ALA A 127 17.16 -20.23 61.08
N LEU A 128 18.08 -20.36 62.03
CA LEU A 128 19.21 -21.28 61.95
C LEU A 128 18.72 -22.64 62.44
N ALA A 129 18.74 -23.65 61.56
CA ALA A 129 18.12 -24.93 61.82
C ALA A 129 19.12 -26.09 61.77
N ASN A 130 19.04 -27.02 62.74
CA ASN A 130 19.80 -28.27 62.80
C ASN A 130 19.21 -29.36 61.88
N THR A 131 19.00 -28.98 60.62
CA THR A 131 18.53 -29.85 59.55
C THR A 131 18.84 -29.17 58.22
N THR A 132 19.11 -29.95 57.18
CA THR A 132 19.24 -29.46 55.80
C THR A 132 17.92 -29.48 55.03
N ALA A 133 16.87 -30.06 55.61
CA ALA A 133 15.52 -30.09 55.05
C ALA A 133 14.64 -28.96 55.61
N SER A 134 13.61 -28.57 54.85
CA SER A 134 12.57 -27.63 55.30
C SER A 134 12.02 -27.99 56.69
N LEU A 135 11.88 -27.00 57.56
CA LEU A 135 11.20 -27.19 58.85
C LEU A 135 9.70 -27.48 58.68
N GLY A 136 9.10 -27.12 57.53
CA GLY A 136 7.69 -27.40 57.23
C GLY A 136 6.68 -26.68 58.13
N CYS A 137 7.11 -25.66 58.86
CA CYS A 137 6.29 -24.79 59.71
C CYS A 137 6.76 -23.33 59.61
N ASN A 138 6.01 -22.39 60.17
CA ASN A 138 6.41 -20.98 60.26
C ASN A 138 6.10 -20.33 61.62
N GLY A 139 5.56 -21.11 62.56
CA GLY A 139 5.20 -20.69 63.91
C GLY A 139 4.04 -19.70 64.02
N GLY A 140 3.49 -19.26 62.88
CA GLY A 140 2.30 -18.42 62.78
C GLY A 140 1.11 -19.20 62.21
N SER A 141 0.83 -19.03 60.91
CA SER A 141 -0.26 -19.72 60.22
C SER A 141 -0.11 -21.25 60.21
N THR A 142 1.12 -21.75 60.33
CA THR A 142 1.46 -23.16 60.48
C THR A 142 2.37 -23.33 61.70
N ALA A 143 1.76 -23.68 62.84
CA ALA A 143 2.46 -23.83 64.11
C ALA A 143 3.56 -24.90 64.01
N CYS A 144 4.74 -24.61 64.56
CA CYS A 144 5.81 -25.59 64.66
C CYS A 144 5.51 -26.59 65.78
N THR A 145 5.58 -27.89 65.47
CA THR A 145 5.48 -28.95 66.47
C THR A 145 6.68 -28.92 67.42
N PRO A 146 6.61 -29.52 68.63
CA PRO A 146 7.76 -29.59 69.53
C PRO A 146 9.01 -30.21 68.90
N ALA A 147 8.84 -31.19 67.99
CA ALA A 147 9.96 -31.79 67.27
C ALA A 147 10.59 -30.81 66.26
N GLN A 148 9.78 -30.00 65.57
CA GLN A 148 10.28 -28.97 64.66
C GLN A 148 10.93 -27.81 65.40
N GLN A 149 10.37 -27.40 66.55
CA GLN A 149 10.98 -26.36 67.40
C GLN A 149 12.33 -26.80 67.96
N ALA A 150 12.50 -28.08 68.31
CA ALA A 150 13.78 -28.62 68.77
C ALA A 150 14.87 -28.66 67.69
N LEU A 151 14.51 -28.44 66.41
CA LEU A 151 15.47 -28.31 65.31
C LEU A 151 15.91 -26.85 65.09
N ILE A 152 15.29 -25.87 65.73
CA ILE A 152 15.68 -24.46 65.62
C ILE A 152 16.81 -24.21 66.63
N LEU A 153 17.98 -23.84 66.13
CA LEU A 153 19.16 -23.49 66.93
C LEU A 153 19.10 -22.05 67.40
N ASP A 154 18.72 -21.13 66.50
CA ASP A 154 18.49 -19.72 66.79
C ASP A 154 17.42 -19.17 65.83
N LEU A 155 16.60 -18.24 66.31
CA LEU A 155 15.49 -17.66 65.54
C LEU A 155 15.42 -16.14 65.73
N VAL A 156 15.47 -15.42 64.62
CA VAL A 156 15.27 -13.97 64.57
C VAL A 156 14.01 -13.65 63.79
N GLY A 157 12.96 -13.22 64.49
CA GLY A 157 11.83 -12.53 63.89
C GLY A 157 12.03 -11.02 64.00
N PHE A 158 11.90 -10.29 62.89
CA PHE A 158 12.14 -8.85 62.85
C PHE A 158 10.96 -8.07 62.23
N GLY A 159 10.79 -6.82 62.68
CA GLY A 159 9.69 -5.95 62.27
C GLY A 159 8.34 -6.50 62.73
N GLY A 160 7.41 -6.70 61.79
CA GLY A 160 6.06 -7.21 62.07
C GLY A 160 5.95 -8.73 62.22
N ALA A 161 7.04 -9.44 62.55
CA ALA A 161 7.07 -10.90 62.60
C ALA A 161 6.15 -11.48 63.69
N ASN A 162 5.41 -12.55 63.36
CA ASN A 162 4.50 -13.23 64.29
C ASN A 162 5.08 -14.48 64.97
N PHE A 163 6.36 -14.78 64.74
CA PHE A 163 7.10 -15.86 65.38
C PHE A 163 8.56 -15.42 65.53
N PHE A 164 9.04 -15.41 66.77
CA PHE A 164 10.28 -14.81 67.24
C PHE A 164 10.63 -15.40 68.61
N GLU A 165 11.86 -15.19 69.08
CA GLU A 165 12.27 -15.58 70.42
C GLU A 165 11.92 -14.49 71.45
N GLY A 166 11.48 -14.92 72.63
CA GLY A 166 11.19 -14.05 73.76
C GLY A 166 9.90 -13.23 73.64
N SER A 167 9.99 -11.97 74.05
CA SER A 167 8.82 -11.15 74.43
C SER A 167 8.25 -10.32 73.27
N ALA A 168 9.07 -9.99 72.27
CA ALA A 168 8.68 -9.29 71.05
C ALA A 168 9.71 -9.54 69.91
N PRO A 169 9.38 -9.26 68.64
CA PRO A 169 10.34 -9.36 67.55
C PRO A 169 11.42 -8.27 67.66
N ALA A 170 12.55 -8.49 66.98
CA ALA A 170 13.58 -7.48 66.78
C ALA A 170 13.00 -6.23 66.06
N PRO A 171 13.55 -5.02 66.27
CA PRO A 171 13.05 -3.81 65.62
C PRO A 171 13.07 -3.90 64.09
N ALA A 172 12.23 -3.12 63.40
CA ALA A 172 12.15 -3.16 61.93
C ALA A 172 13.40 -2.56 61.26
N PRO A 173 14.12 -3.30 60.39
CA PRO A 173 15.17 -2.76 59.52
C PRO A 173 14.60 -1.94 58.36
N SER A 174 15.48 -1.42 57.50
CA SER A 174 15.15 -0.69 56.28
C SER A 174 16.18 -0.96 55.18
N ASN A 175 16.02 -0.39 53.98
CA ASN A 175 17.05 -0.44 52.95
C ASN A 175 18.42 0.07 53.44
N THR A 176 18.45 0.95 54.45
CA THR A 176 19.68 1.56 54.99
C THR A 176 20.10 1.01 56.34
N THR A 177 19.36 0.06 56.93
CA THR A 177 19.62 -0.44 58.29
C THR A 177 19.45 -1.95 58.41
N ALA A 178 20.35 -2.59 59.15
CA ALA A 178 20.25 -4.00 59.57
C ALA A 178 19.82 -4.10 61.04
N VAL A 179 19.41 -5.29 61.48
CA VAL A 179 19.27 -5.60 62.92
C VAL A 179 20.54 -6.30 63.43
N PHE A 180 21.01 -5.88 64.60
CA PHE A 180 22.26 -6.31 65.23
C PHE A 180 22.02 -6.93 66.60
N ARG A 181 22.54 -8.14 66.81
CA ARG A 181 22.61 -8.75 68.14
C ARG A 181 23.64 -8.01 69.00
N ALA A 182 23.28 -7.69 70.24
CA ALA A 182 24.08 -6.90 71.16
C ALA A 182 25.40 -7.59 71.56
N GLY A 183 26.39 -6.79 71.97
CA GLY A 183 27.72 -7.28 72.33
C GLY A 183 28.48 -7.89 71.16
N ASP A 184 28.23 -7.41 69.93
CA ASP A 184 28.85 -7.91 68.70
C ASP A 184 28.65 -9.42 68.49
N GLY A 185 27.46 -9.92 68.87
CA GLY A 185 27.08 -11.33 68.82
C GLY A 185 27.10 -12.03 70.17
N CYS A 186 27.80 -11.50 71.18
CA CYS A 186 27.95 -12.17 72.49
C CYS A 186 26.73 -12.13 73.40
N THR A 187 25.69 -11.35 73.09
CA THR A 187 24.49 -11.24 73.93
C THR A 187 23.34 -12.02 73.31
N ASP A 188 23.04 -13.19 73.88
CA ASP A 188 21.88 -13.99 73.51
C ASP A 188 21.10 -14.37 74.77
N SER A 189 19.98 -13.70 75.02
CA SER A 189 19.09 -14.01 76.13
C SER A 189 17.88 -14.86 75.71
N ASN A 190 17.87 -15.35 74.46
CA ASN A 190 16.69 -15.91 73.78
C ASN A 190 15.50 -14.92 73.78
N ASP A 191 15.77 -13.61 73.69
CA ASP A 191 14.74 -12.57 73.57
C ASP A 191 15.12 -11.56 72.50
N ASN A 192 14.53 -11.70 71.30
CA ASN A 192 14.86 -10.87 70.15
C ASN A 192 14.68 -9.35 70.45
N ALA A 193 13.70 -8.98 71.28
CA ALA A 193 13.47 -7.58 71.65
C ALA A 193 14.55 -7.01 72.58
N GLY A 194 15.15 -7.86 73.42
CA GLY A 194 16.23 -7.47 74.34
C GLY A 194 17.61 -7.56 73.69
N ASP A 195 17.77 -8.45 72.73
CA ASP A 195 19.06 -8.79 72.13
C ASP A 195 19.37 -7.97 70.87
N PHE A 196 18.37 -7.43 70.16
CA PHE A 196 18.59 -6.75 68.87
C PHE A 196 18.31 -5.24 68.87
N SER A 197 19.14 -4.50 68.14
CA SER A 197 18.94 -3.07 67.81
C SER A 197 19.19 -2.80 66.32
N THR A 198 18.66 -1.70 65.78
CA THR A 198 18.89 -1.32 64.38
C THR A 198 20.07 -0.37 64.22
N GLY A 199 20.83 -0.54 63.12
CA GLY A 199 21.98 0.29 62.79
C GLY A 199 22.35 0.19 61.30
N ALA A 200 23.34 0.96 60.85
CA ALA A 200 23.85 0.86 59.48
C ALA A 200 24.46 -0.54 59.24
N PRO A 201 24.17 -1.26 58.14
CA PRO A 201 24.68 -2.60 57.88
C PRO A 201 26.21 -2.66 57.93
N ALA A 202 26.75 -3.70 58.56
CA ALA A 202 28.19 -3.87 58.80
C ALA A 202 28.56 -5.37 58.76
N PRO A 203 28.46 -6.02 57.59
CA PRO A 203 28.66 -7.46 57.44
C PRO A 203 30.10 -7.89 57.76
N ARG A 204 30.25 -9.02 58.48
CA ARG A 204 31.53 -9.66 58.82
C ARG A 204 31.54 -11.13 58.40
N ASN A 205 32.54 -11.51 57.63
CA ASN A 205 32.79 -12.89 57.21
C ASN A 205 33.84 -13.57 58.12
N SER A 206 34.26 -14.79 57.78
CA SER A 206 35.25 -15.56 58.55
C SER A 206 36.64 -14.93 58.62
N ALA A 207 36.95 -13.97 57.73
CA ALA A 207 38.17 -13.17 57.79
C ALA A 207 38.09 -12.05 58.84
N ALA A 208 36.90 -11.76 59.38
CA ALA A 208 36.74 -10.76 60.41
C ALA A 208 37.42 -11.19 61.72
N VAL A 209 37.92 -10.18 62.42
CA VAL A 209 38.50 -10.30 63.76
C VAL A 209 37.55 -11.06 64.69
N PRO A 210 37.95 -12.21 65.26
CA PRO A 210 37.11 -12.88 66.24
C PRO A 210 36.85 -11.99 67.46
N ASN A 211 35.58 -11.86 67.84
CA ASN A 211 35.13 -11.17 69.05
C ASN A 211 34.94 -12.20 70.16
N ILE A 212 35.97 -12.41 70.97
CA ILE A 212 35.91 -13.40 72.06
C ILE A 212 35.00 -12.87 73.18
N CYS A 213 33.86 -13.53 73.39
CA CYS A 213 33.02 -13.29 74.56
C CYS A 213 33.83 -13.55 75.83
N SER A 214 33.73 -12.66 76.83
CA SER A 214 34.69 -12.54 77.94
C SER A 214 35.17 -13.88 78.53
N GLY A 215 36.40 -14.34 78.16
CA GLY A 215 36.95 -15.61 78.66
C GLY A 215 38.18 -16.30 77.99
N GLY A 216 38.84 -15.81 76.92
CA GLY A 216 39.86 -16.62 76.19
C GLY A 216 41.32 -16.12 76.26
N GLY A 217 42.25 -16.92 76.79
CA GLY A 217 43.68 -16.56 77.01
C GLY A 217 44.72 -17.12 76.01
N THR A 218 44.32 -17.67 74.87
CA THR A 218 45.24 -18.33 73.90
C THR A 218 45.37 -17.55 72.60
N LEU A 219 46.61 -17.33 72.14
CA LEU A 219 46.94 -16.72 70.84
C LEU A 219 46.89 -17.77 69.72
N TYR A 220 46.07 -17.51 68.71
CA TYR A 220 45.92 -18.33 67.50
C TYR A 220 46.38 -17.54 66.27
N LEU A 221 47.04 -18.25 65.35
CA LEU A 221 47.53 -17.74 64.07
C LEU A 221 46.82 -18.42 62.89
N SER A 222 46.40 -17.65 61.89
CA SER A 222 45.72 -18.13 60.69
C SER A 222 46.21 -17.42 59.43
N ILE A 223 46.01 -18.03 58.26
CA ILE A 223 46.29 -17.46 56.93
C ILE A 223 45.00 -17.43 56.09
N THR A 224 44.79 -16.35 55.34
CA THR A 224 43.66 -16.20 54.41
C THR A 224 43.88 -17.00 53.12
N ASP A 225 42.80 -17.31 52.42
CA ASP A 225 42.88 -17.75 51.01
C ASP A 225 42.85 -16.51 50.10
N THR A 226 43.18 -16.67 48.83
CA THR A 226 43.16 -15.59 47.83
C THR A 226 42.81 -16.16 46.46
N SER A 227 42.22 -15.35 45.58
CA SER A 227 41.89 -15.76 44.21
C SER A 227 41.94 -14.58 43.25
N GLY A 228 42.21 -14.85 41.98
CA GLY A 228 42.32 -13.83 40.94
C GLY A 228 42.56 -14.46 39.57
N ALA A 229 42.48 -13.65 38.53
CA ALA A 229 42.91 -14.03 37.19
C ALA A 229 44.44 -13.90 37.06
N GLU A 230 45.07 -14.72 36.23
CA GLU A 230 46.51 -14.63 35.95
C GLU A 230 46.86 -13.50 34.97
N GLY A 231 45.94 -13.23 34.02
CA GLY A 231 46.09 -12.26 32.94
C GLY A 231 46.85 -12.83 31.75
N ASP A 232 46.70 -12.22 30.56
CA ASP A 232 47.24 -12.76 29.30
C ASP A 232 48.78 -12.84 29.22
N SER A 233 49.50 -12.11 30.10
CA SER A 233 50.97 -12.11 30.15
C SER A 233 51.54 -11.48 31.43
N GLY A 234 52.78 -11.84 31.77
CA GLY A 234 53.52 -11.21 32.88
C GLY A 234 53.26 -11.91 34.21
N THR A 235 53.18 -11.15 35.32
CA THR A 235 52.86 -11.73 36.63
C THR A 235 51.86 -10.90 37.42
N THR A 236 50.88 -11.57 38.02
CA THR A 236 49.85 -10.98 38.90
C THR A 236 50.10 -11.38 40.36
N PRO A 237 50.25 -10.42 41.31
CA PRO A 237 50.55 -10.75 42.69
C PRO A 237 49.29 -11.17 43.47
N PHE A 238 49.32 -12.37 44.05
CA PHE A 238 48.27 -12.90 44.91
C PHE A 238 48.65 -12.70 46.38
N PHE A 239 47.87 -11.90 47.10
CA PHE A 239 48.18 -11.52 48.49
C PHE A 239 47.51 -12.46 49.50
N PHE A 240 48.30 -12.96 50.44
CA PHE A 240 47.87 -13.75 51.60
C PHE A 240 48.11 -12.96 52.88
N THR A 241 47.08 -12.83 53.72
CA THR A 241 47.19 -12.19 55.03
C THR A 241 47.30 -13.25 56.11
N VAL A 242 48.35 -13.14 56.91
CA VAL A 242 48.57 -13.97 58.10
C VAL A 242 48.20 -13.14 59.32
N SER A 243 47.30 -13.64 60.17
CA SER A 243 46.70 -12.88 61.26
C SER A 243 46.74 -13.61 62.60
N LEU A 244 46.76 -12.83 63.68
CA LEU A 244 46.59 -13.28 65.05
C LEU A 244 45.19 -12.92 65.56
N ASN A 245 44.58 -13.79 66.38
CA ASN A 245 43.29 -13.52 67.02
C ASN A 245 43.34 -12.35 68.02
N GLN A 246 44.53 -11.95 68.47
CA GLN A 246 44.81 -10.75 69.28
C GLN A 246 46.24 -10.26 69.02
N PRO A 247 46.62 -9.01 69.35
CA PRO A 247 47.98 -8.51 69.12
C PRO A 247 49.05 -9.37 69.78
N ALA A 248 50.21 -9.54 69.11
CA ALA A 248 51.34 -10.28 69.67
C ALA A 248 51.81 -9.64 70.98
N GLY A 249 52.11 -10.47 71.98
CA GLY A 249 52.69 -10.03 73.25
C GLY A 249 54.16 -9.60 73.10
N PRO A 250 54.81 -9.22 74.22
CA PRO A 250 56.19 -8.71 74.21
C PRO A 250 57.24 -9.68 73.65
N GLU A 251 56.94 -10.99 73.65
CA GLU A 251 57.82 -12.03 73.10
C GLU A 251 57.65 -12.23 71.58
N GLY A 252 56.66 -11.58 70.95
CA GLY A 252 56.35 -11.70 69.53
C GLY A 252 55.72 -13.05 69.14
N VAL A 253 55.43 -13.21 67.85
CA VAL A 253 55.06 -14.51 67.25
C VAL A 253 55.87 -14.71 65.97
N THR A 254 56.45 -15.90 65.77
CA THR A 254 57.17 -16.25 64.53
C THR A 254 56.53 -17.45 63.86
N VAL A 255 56.51 -17.48 62.52
CA VAL A 255 56.01 -18.62 61.73
C VAL A 255 56.77 -18.70 60.40
N ASP A 256 57.13 -19.90 59.96
CA ASP A 256 57.72 -20.14 58.63
C ASP A 256 56.61 -20.30 57.59
N TYR A 257 56.86 -19.94 56.34
CA TYR A 257 55.96 -20.20 55.22
C TYR A 257 56.69 -20.77 54.00
N ALA A 258 56.00 -21.62 53.23
CA ALA A 258 56.45 -22.07 51.92
C ALA A 258 55.25 -22.31 50.99
N THR A 259 55.40 -22.01 49.71
CA THR A 259 54.42 -22.38 48.69
C THR A 259 54.49 -23.87 48.39
N ALA A 260 53.35 -24.48 48.07
CA ALA A 260 53.24 -25.86 47.62
C ALA A 260 52.30 -25.95 46.43
N ASP A 261 52.63 -26.82 45.47
CA ASP A 261 51.80 -27.08 44.30
C ASP A 261 50.43 -27.66 44.71
N GLY A 262 49.39 -27.27 43.98
CA GLY A 262 48.07 -27.88 44.03
C GLY A 262 47.77 -28.51 42.67
N THR A 263 46.79 -27.95 41.95
CA THR A 263 46.62 -28.22 40.52
C THR A 263 47.48 -27.28 39.66
N ALA A 264 47.70 -26.05 40.12
CA ALA A 264 48.69 -25.14 39.57
C ALA A 264 50.09 -25.57 40.06
N THR A 265 51.06 -25.63 39.16
CA THR A 265 52.43 -26.09 39.42
C THR A 265 53.49 -25.13 38.92
N VAL A 266 54.59 -25.05 39.66
CA VAL A 266 55.80 -24.30 39.23
C VAL A 266 56.40 -24.89 37.94
N ALA A 267 56.12 -26.16 37.65
CA ALA A 267 56.66 -26.86 36.48
C ALA A 267 55.95 -26.47 35.17
N ASP A 268 54.64 -26.23 35.26
CA ASP A 268 53.81 -25.78 34.13
C ASP A 268 53.90 -24.25 33.94
N GLY A 269 54.31 -23.53 34.99
CA GLY A 269 54.69 -22.12 34.93
C GLY A 269 53.75 -21.20 35.67
N ASP A 270 52.66 -21.73 36.23
CA ASP A 270 51.48 -21.01 36.71
C ASP A 270 51.77 -20.04 37.87
N TYR A 271 52.80 -20.31 38.69
CA TYR A 271 53.22 -19.39 39.75
C TYR A 271 54.71 -19.52 40.12
N VAL A 272 55.24 -18.47 40.77
CA VAL A 272 56.63 -18.43 41.25
C VAL A 272 56.71 -18.91 42.70
N ALA A 273 57.40 -20.04 42.94
CA ALA A 273 57.60 -20.58 44.28
C ALA A 273 58.27 -19.60 45.25
N ARG A 274 57.76 -19.55 46.49
CA ARG A 274 58.25 -18.65 47.54
C ARG A 274 58.27 -19.32 48.91
N SER A 275 59.29 -19.02 49.72
CA SER A 275 59.36 -19.45 51.12
C SER A 275 60.07 -18.42 51.99
N GLY A 276 59.78 -18.37 53.29
CA GLY A 276 60.44 -17.47 54.25
C GLY A 276 59.91 -17.63 55.67
N ALA A 277 60.14 -16.61 56.50
CA ALA A 277 59.61 -16.54 57.87
C ALA A 277 58.95 -15.18 58.12
N LEU A 278 57.87 -15.17 58.90
CA LEU A 278 57.14 -13.99 59.34
C LEU A 278 57.37 -13.77 60.83
N VAL A 279 57.50 -12.51 61.24
CA VAL A 279 57.72 -12.11 62.63
C VAL A 279 56.74 -11.00 63.00
N PHE A 280 55.77 -11.33 63.86
CA PHE A 280 54.88 -10.36 64.49
C PHE A 280 55.57 -9.76 65.71
N ALA A 281 55.95 -8.48 65.61
CA ALA A 281 56.45 -7.72 66.74
C ALA A 281 55.33 -7.41 67.75
N GLU A 282 55.71 -7.01 68.97
CA GLU A 282 54.75 -6.60 70.01
C GLU A 282 53.71 -5.59 69.46
N GLY A 283 52.43 -5.87 69.69
CA GLY A 283 51.33 -5.05 69.23
C GLY A 283 50.95 -5.23 67.75
N GLN A 284 51.75 -5.96 66.95
CA GLN A 284 51.37 -6.35 65.59
C GLN A 284 50.39 -7.51 65.62
N ARG A 285 49.49 -7.50 64.65
CA ARG A 285 48.41 -8.49 64.57
C ARG A 285 48.30 -9.14 63.20
N GLU A 286 48.73 -8.47 62.14
CA GLU A 286 48.59 -8.94 60.76
C GLU A 286 49.87 -8.64 59.97
N LEU A 287 50.22 -9.55 59.05
CA LEU A 287 51.27 -9.39 58.06
C LEU A 287 50.77 -9.93 56.71
N THR A 288 51.23 -9.35 55.61
CA THR A 288 50.86 -9.77 54.26
C THR A 288 52.09 -10.27 53.51
N LEU A 289 51.95 -11.39 52.81
CA LEU A 289 52.91 -11.89 51.83
C LEU A 289 52.21 -12.06 50.48
N HIS A 290 52.95 -12.03 49.36
CA HIS A 290 52.38 -12.31 48.04
C HIS A 290 53.07 -13.49 47.37
N VAL A 291 52.38 -14.11 46.42
CA VAL A 291 52.94 -15.06 45.46
C VAL A 291 52.64 -14.51 44.07
N ASP A 292 53.64 -14.49 43.20
CA ASP A 292 53.47 -14.01 41.83
C ASP A 292 52.91 -15.16 40.98
N VAL A 293 51.70 -14.99 40.44
CA VAL A 293 51.06 -15.88 39.46
C VAL A 293 51.48 -15.44 38.07
N VAL A 294 51.80 -16.35 37.16
CA VAL A 294 52.31 -16.04 35.82
C VAL A 294 51.16 -16.08 34.83
N GLY A 295 50.99 -15.02 34.04
CA GLY A 295 49.93 -14.95 33.05
C GLY A 295 50.30 -15.55 31.69
N ASP A 296 49.36 -16.23 31.04
CA ASP A 296 49.44 -16.69 29.65
C ASP A 296 48.07 -16.72 28.93
N GLU A 297 47.99 -17.33 27.73
CA GLU A 297 46.77 -17.40 26.89
C GLU A 297 46.22 -18.85 26.78
N ARG A 298 46.68 -19.77 27.61
CA ARG A 298 46.34 -21.18 27.56
C ARG A 298 45.05 -21.42 28.34
N VAL A 299 44.02 -21.86 27.63
CA VAL A 299 42.75 -22.26 28.28
C VAL A 299 42.95 -23.43 29.23
N GLU A 300 42.83 -23.16 30.52
CA GLU A 300 42.97 -24.10 31.62
C GLU A 300 41.73 -24.07 32.53
N PRO A 301 41.43 -25.11 33.33
CA PRO A 301 40.41 -24.98 34.38
C PRO A 301 40.90 -24.05 35.50
N ASP A 302 40.02 -23.60 36.42
CA ASP A 302 40.49 -22.93 37.63
C ASP A 302 41.50 -23.83 38.38
N GLU A 303 42.66 -23.26 38.68
CA GLU A 303 43.76 -23.98 39.29
C GLU A 303 44.10 -23.47 40.69
N THR A 304 44.77 -24.28 41.49
CA THR A 304 45.10 -23.93 42.88
C THR A 304 46.55 -24.19 43.22
N PHE A 305 47.14 -23.30 44.01
CA PHE A 305 48.39 -23.52 44.73
C PHE A 305 48.18 -23.20 46.22
N HIS A 306 49.16 -23.53 47.07
CA HIS A 306 49.04 -23.38 48.52
C HIS A 306 50.18 -22.55 49.10
N VAL A 307 49.92 -21.90 50.23
CA VAL A 307 50.92 -21.33 51.14
C VAL A 307 50.79 -22.01 52.49
N ASP A 308 51.77 -22.84 52.84
CA ASP A 308 51.82 -23.60 54.08
C ASP A 308 52.58 -22.84 55.15
N LEU A 309 51.98 -22.75 56.33
CA LEU A 309 52.57 -22.21 57.55
C LEU A 309 53.04 -23.36 58.45
N ASP A 310 54.27 -23.25 58.96
CA ASP A 310 54.86 -24.24 59.86
C ASP A 310 55.75 -23.58 60.93
N ASN A 311 56.20 -24.36 61.91
CA ASN A 311 57.12 -23.94 62.98
C ASN A 311 56.66 -22.69 63.76
N ALA A 312 55.35 -22.52 63.98
CA ALA A 312 54.83 -21.38 64.73
C ALA A 312 55.30 -21.38 66.20
N VAL A 313 55.84 -20.26 66.67
CA VAL A 313 56.29 -20.04 68.06
C VAL A 313 55.59 -18.80 68.61
N GLY A 314 54.96 -18.91 69.79
CA GLY A 314 54.21 -17.81 70.43
C GLY A 314 52.71 -17.77 70.09
N ALA A 315 52.24 -18.63 69.18
CA ALA A 315 50.83 -18.86 68.85
C ALA A 315 50.59 -20.31 68.42
N LEU A 316 49.34 -20.78 68.47
CA LEU A 316 48.92 -22.04 67.87
C LEU A 316 48.37 -21.81 66.46
N LEU A 317 48.68 -22.68 65.50
CA LEU A 317 48.11 -22.61 64.15
C LEU A 317 46.64 -23.03 64.21
N ALA A 318 45.73 -22.07 64.03
CA ALA A 318 44.30 -22.33 63.85
C ALA A 318 43.96 -22.67 62.40
N LYS A 319 44.67 -22.06 61.44
CA LYS A 319 44.63 -22.41 60.02
C LYS A 319 46.05 -22.34 59.45
N ALA A 320 46.62 -23.50 59.12
CA ALA A 320 48.03 -23.63 58.72
C ALA A 320 48.25 -23.54 57.20
N ARG A 321 47.21 -23.52 56.37
CA ARG A 321 47.34 -23.50 54.90
C ARG A 321 46.41 -22.44 54.31
N GLY A 322 46.95 -21.56 53.48
CA GLY A 322 46.20 -20.66 52.62
C GLY A 322 46.17 -21.23 51.20
N THR A 323 45.05 -21.11 50.51
CA THR A 323 44.89 -21.53 49.11
C THR A 323 44.84 -20.31 48.20
N GLY A 324 45.68 -20.31 47.16
CA GLY A 324 45.58 -19.38 46.04
C GLY A 324 44.86 -20.05 44.88
N THR A 325 43.76 -19.48 44.40
CA THR A 325 43.00 -19.98 43.23
C THR A 325 43.23 -19.07 42.03
N ILE A 326 43.93 -19.58 41.02
CA ILE A 326 44.05 -18.95 39.70
C ILE A 326 42.74 -19.25 38.96
N VAL A 327 41.98 -18.21 38.66
CA VAL A 327 40.71 -18.30 37.95
C VAL A 327 41.01 -18.16 36.47
N ASN A 328 40.60 -19.13 35.66
CA ASN A 328 40.87 -19.12 34.22
C ASN A 328 40.16 -17.93 33.56
N ASP A 329 40.95 -17.01 32.98
CA ASP A 329 40.48 -15.89 32.17
C ASP A 329 40.61 -16.12 30.66
N ASP A 330 41.14 -17.26 30.23
CA ASP A 330 41.28 -17.61 28.81
C ASP A 330 40.04 -18.25 28.20
N VAL A 331 39.78 -17.89 26.94
CA VAL A 331 38.59 -18.31 26.20
C VAL A 331 38.93 -18.88 24.81
N ASN A 332 38.45 -20.09 24.51
CA ASN A 332 38.55 -20.62 23.16
C ASN A 332 37.46 -20.02 22.27
N THR A 333 37.85 -19.30 21.22
CA THR A 333 36.91 -18.64 20.30
C THR A 333 36.55 -19.53 19.11
N VAL A 334 35.27 -19.53 18.74
CA VAL A 334 34.73 -20.12 17.51
C VAL A 334 34.59 -19.02 16.47
N ALA A 335 35.07 -19.26 15.25
CA ALA A 335 34.93 -18.31 14.14
C ALA A 335 33.46 -18.15 13.71
N ILE A 336 33.08 -16.97 13.20
CA ILE A 336 31.69 -16.65 12.86
C ILE A 336 31.16 -17.59 11.75
N HIS A 337 31.92 -17.86 10.69
CA HIS A 337 31.54 -18.82 9.66
C HIS A 337 31.27 -20.23 10.17
N ALA A 338 31.93 -20.66 11.25
CA ALA A 338 31.67 -21.96 11.86
C ALA A 338 30.37 -21.94 12.68
N ILE A 339 30.05 -20.81 13.34
CA ILE A 339 28.76 -20.60 14.02
C ILE A 339 27.63 -20.60 12.99
N GLN A 340 27.76 -19.85 11.89
CA GLN A 340 26.75 -19.76 10.85
C GLN A 340 26.59 -21.10 10.10
N GLY A 341 27.67 -21.65 9.56
CA GLY A 341 27.63 -22.82 8.70
C GLY A 341 27.09 -22.51 7.31
N SER A 342 26.95 -23.55 6.46
CA SER A 342 26.58 -23.42 5.04
C SER A 342 25.11 -23.73 4.75
N GLY A 343 24.25 -23.71 5.75
CA GLY A 343 22.83 -24.05 5.62
C GLY A 343 21.99 -23.16 6.52
N GLU A 344 20.66 -23.28 6.38
CA GLU A 344 19.65 -22.46 7.07
C GLU A 344 19.62 -22.59 8.61
N ARG A 345 20.53 -23.35 9.22
CA ARG A 345 20.62 -23.52 10.67
C ARG A 345 22.06 -23.69 11.09
N SER A 346 22.40 -23.00 12.17
CA SER A 346 23.69 -23.08 12.84
C SER A 346 24.02 -24.52 13.29
N PRO A 347 25.24 -25.00 13.01
CA PRO A 347 25.80 -26.20 13.62
C PRO A 347 25.95 -26.11 15.16
N TYR A 348 25.88 -24.89 15.70
CA TYR A 348 26.04 -24.56 17.11
C TYR A 348 24.71 -24.21 17.80
N GLU A 349 23.56 -24.45 17.16
CA GLU A 349 22.24 -24.18 17.76
C GLU A 349 22.12 -24.77 19.18
N ASN A 350 21.69 -23.91 20.13
CA ASN A 350 21.57 -24.17 21.57
C ASN A 350 22.90 -24.43 22.32
N GLN A 351 24.05 -24.12 21.73
CA GLN A 351 25.36 -24.28 22.36
C GLN A 351 25.94 -22.92 22.80
N PRO A 352 26.66 -22.87 23.94
CA PRO A 352 27.43 -21.69 24.31
C PRO A 352 28.66 -21.56 23.40
N VAL A 353 28.95 -20.33 22.97
CA VAL A 353 30.12 -19.99 22.16
C VAL A 353 30.78 -18.72 22.68
N ALA A 354 32.09 -18.60 22.48
CA ALA A 354 32.82 -17.35 22.51
C ALA A 354 33.27 -17.04 21.08
N THR A 355 33.10 -15.80 20.59
CA THR A 355 33.52 -15.40 19.24
C THR A 355 34.02 -13.96 19.24
N THR A 356 34.74 -13.57 18.20
CA THR A 356 35.20 -12.19 18.02
C THR A 356 34.81 -11.65 16.66
N GLY A 357 34.58 -10.35 16.57
CA GLY A 357 34.26 -9.68 15.33
C GLY A 357 34.25 -8.16 15.49
N ILE A 358 34.22 -7.44 14.38
CA ILE A 358 34.09 -5.98 14.34
C ILE A 358 32.60 -5.64 14.35
N VAL A 359 32.20 -4.74 15.25
CA VAL A 359 30.81 -4.25 15.30
C VAL A 359 30.51 -3.41 14.05
N THR A 360 29.55 -3.83 13.24
CA THR A 360 29.19 -3.19 11.97
C THR A 360 27.91 -2.36 12.05
N GLY A 361 27.03 -2.63 13.01
CA GLY A 361 25.79 -1.88 13.21
C GLY A 361 25.16 -2.11 14.58
N ARG A 362 24.43 -1.13 15.11
CA ARG A 362 23.76 -1.22 16.42
C ARG A 362 22.27 -0.94 16.28
N LYS A 363 21.44 -1.90 16.70
CA LYS A 363 19.99 -1.75 16.92
C LYS A 363 19.74 -1.36 18.39
N ASN A 364 18.49 -1.06 18.73
CA ASN A 364 18.09 -0.76 20.11
C ASN A 364 18.06 -2.00 21.04
N ASN A 365 18.14 -3.21 20.49
CA ASN A 365 18.02 -4.48 21.20
C ASN A 365 19.18 -5.46 20.92
N GLY A 366 20.21 -5.03 20.19
CA GLY A 366 21.35 -5.85 19.80
C GLY A 366 22.25 -5.16 18.77
N PHE A 367 23.27 -5.86 18.29
CA PHE A 367 24.26 -5.33 17.35
C PHE A 367 24.79 -6.42 16.43
N PHE A 368 25.32 -6.04 15.27
CA PHE A 368 25.94 -6.95 14.31
C PHE A 368 27.45 -6.96 14.51
N ILE A 369 28.07 -8.14 14.43
CA ILE A 369 29.51 -8.29 14.32
C ILE A 369 29.86 -9.05 13.04
N GLN A 370 31.01 -8.75 12.45
CA GLN A 370 31.51 -9.44 11.27
C GLN A 370 33.02 -9.72 11.42
N THR A 371 33.48 -10.85 10.88
CA THR A 371 34.89 -11.21 10.83
C THR A 371 35.71 -10.12 10.10
N PRO A 372 36.88 -9.71 10.62
CA PRO A 372 37.76 -8.76 9.95
C PRO A 372 38.24 -9.26 8.57
N ASP A 373 38.46 -8.34 7.63
CA ASP A 373 39.00 -8.67 6.31
C ASP A 373 40.31 -9.47 6.41
N GLY A 374 40.37 -10.63 5.75
CA GLY A 374 41.54 -11.52 5.74
C GLY A 374 41.63 -12.49 6.91
N GLU A 375 40.67 -12.46 7.85
CA GLU A 375 40.45 -13.50 8.88
C GLU A 375 39.30 -14.46 8.50
N ASP A 376 38.59 -14.22 7.38
CA ASP A 376 37.54 -15.09 6.82
C ASP A 376 38.07 -16.45 6.31
N ASP A 377 37.16 -17.41 6.09
CA ASP A 377 37.50 -18.73 5.51
C ASP A 377 37.58 -18.75 3.97
N GLY A 378 37.15 -17.67 3.33
CA GLY A 378 37.08 -17.51 1.88
C GLY A 378 36.03 -18.38 1.18
N ASP A 379 35.12 -19.04 1.91
CA ASP A 379 34.02 -19.81 1.36
C ASP A 379 32.79 -18.92 1.17
N PRO A 380 32.33 -18.66 -0.08
CA PRO A 380 31.14 -17.84 -0.30
C PRO A 380 29.84 -18.50 0.19
N ALA A 381 29.87 -19.76 0.65
CA ALA A 381 28.70 -20.46 1.16
C ALA A 381 28.45 -20.24 2.67
N THR A 382 29.35 -19.57 3.39
CA THR A 382 29.28 -19.34 4.83
C THR A 382 29.26 -17.85 5.15
N SER A 383 28.39 -17.44 6.08
CA SER A 383 28.37 -16.04 6.51
C SER A 383 29.49 -15.73 7.50
N GLU A 384 30.16 -14.60 7.28
CA GLU A 384 31.14 -14.03 8.21
C GLU A 384 30.51 -13.03 9.20
N GLY A 385 29.20 -12.84 9.14
CA GLY A 385 28.43 -11.96 10.02
C GLY A 385 27.51 -12.73 10.96
N VAL A 386 27.23 -12.17 12.13
CA VAL A 386 26.21 -12.70 13.05
C VAL A 386 25.59 -11.57 13.88
N PHE A 387 24.30 -11.71 14.18
CA PHE A 387 23.60 -10.80 15.07
C PHE A 387 23.75 -11.21 16.53
N VAL A 388 24.01 -10.25 17.41
CA VAL A 388 24.13 -10.43 18.86
C VAL A 388 22.95 -9.75 19.53
N PHE A 389 22.04 -10.55 20.10
CA PHE A 389 20.84 -10.09 20.77
C PHE A 389 21.10 -9.80 22.25
N THR A 390 20.85 -8.56 22.68
CA THR A 390 21.09 -8.10 24.06
C THR A 390 19.81 -7.78 24.82
N SER A 391 18.62 -7.96 24.21
CA SER A 391 17.28 -7.62 24.74
C SER A 391 17.05 -6.15 25.15
N SER A 392 18.10 -5.34 25.08
CA SER A 392 18.18 -3.93 25.50
C SER A 392 19.27 -3.23 24.70
N ALA A 393 19.45 -1.93 24.91
CA ALA A 393 20.47 -1.16 24.20
C ALA A 393 21.87 -1.80 24.38
N PRO A 394 22.62 -2.05 23.28
CA PRO A 394 23.94 -2.67 23.37
C PRO A 394 24.89 -1.90 24.31
N PRO A 395 25.80 -2.59 25.02
CA PRO A 395 26.77 -1.93 25.89
C PRO A 395 27.68 -0.97 25.12
N ALA A 396 28.35 -0.06 25.83
CA ALA A 396 29.27 0.91 25.22
C ALA A 396 30.43 0.23 24.46
N ASP A 397 30.86 -0.93 24.94
CA ASP A 397 31.89 -1.77 24.33
C ASP A 397 31.52 -2.24 22.92
N ALA A 398 30.21 -2.39 22.65
CA ALA A 398 29.68 -2.72 21.33
C ALA A 398 29.50 -1.47 20.44
N ALA A 399 30.44 -0.52 20.45
CA ALA A 399 30.43 0.62 19.54
C ALA A 399 30.86 0.18 18.12
N VAL A 400 30.25 0.77 17.09
CA VAL A 400 30.61 0.49 15.68
C VAL A 400 32.11 0.76 15.46
N GLY A 401 32.80 -0.17 14.83
CA GLY A 401 34.25 -0.14 14.63
C GLY A 401 35.09 -0.70 15.80
N ASN A 402 34.47 -1.15 16.90
CA ASN A 402 35.19 -1.91 17.93
C ASN A 402 35.31 -3.38 17.52
N LYS A 403 36.47 -4.00 17.76
CA LYS A 403 36.62 -5.47 17.78
C LYS A 403 36.24 -5.94 19.19
N VAL A 404 35.25 -6.82 19.28
CA VAL A 404 34.69 -7.28 20.56
C VAL A 404 34.84 -8.79 20.70
N LEU A 405 34.96 -9.24 21.95
CA LEU A 405 34.73 -10.62 22.36
C LEU A 405 33.27 -10.73 22.82
N VAL A 406 32.55 -11.69 22.26
CA VAL A 406 31.15 -11.99 22.59
C VAL A 406 31.07 -13.42 23.10
N GLN A 407 30.54 -13.60 24.30
CA GLN A 407 30.24 -14.94 24.82
C GLN A 407 28.74 -15.06 25.08
N GLY A 408 28.09 -16.08 24.53
CA GLY A 408 26.65 -16.25 24.66
C GLY A 408 26.20 -17.61 24.15
N THR A 409 24.90 -17.79 23.92
CA THR A 409 24.32 -19.02 23.38
C THR A 409 23.80 -18.75 21.97
N VAL A 410 24.16 -19.60 21.01
CA VAL A 410 23.62 -19.52 19.66
C VAL A 410 22.19 -20.06 19.64
N ILE A 411 21.26 -19.33 19.03
CA ILE A 411 19.87 -19.75 18.85
C ILE A 411 19.41 -19.48 17.41
N GLU A 412 18.48 -20.31 16.96
CA GLU A 412 17.73 -20.10 15.72
C GLU A 412 16.45 -19.34 16.05
N TYR A 413 16.46 -18.02 15.87
CA TYR A 413 15.33 -17.19 16.21
C TYR A 413 14.21 -17.31 15.19
N ILE A 414 13.06 -17.82 15.64
CA ILE A 414 11.80 -17.79 14.90
C ILE A 414 10.79 -17.02 15.77
N PRO A 415 10.22 -15.91 15.29
CA PRO A 415 9.21 -15.16 16.05
C PRO A 415 7.99 -16.04 16.36
N ALA A 416 7.56 -16.09 17.63
CA ALA A 416 6.37 -16.85 18.01
C ALA A 416 5.08 -16.35 17.30
N ALA A 417 5.03 -15.08 16.92
CA ALA A 417 3.92 -14.49 16.17
C ALA A 417 3.95 -14.85 14.67
N ASP A 418 5.08 -15.38 14.18
CA ASP A 418 5.27 -15.76 12.79
C ASP A 418 6.12 -17.04 12.69
N PRO A 419 5.53 -18.21 12.98
CA PRO A 419 6.26 -19.48 13.05
C PRO A 419 6.70 -20.01 11.67
N HIS A 420 6.33 -19.34 10.58
CA HIS A 420 6.65 -19.75 9.21
C HIS A 420 7.81 -18.95 8.59
N GLN A 421 8.39 -18.02 9.35
CA GLN A 421 9.63 -17.36 8.98
C GLN A 421 10.80 -18.37 8.96
N LEU A 422 11.76 -18.20 8.03
CA LEU A 422 13.07 -18.86 8.14
C LEU A 422 13.75 -18.47 9.46
N PRO A 423 14.50 -19.37 10.09
CA PRO A 423 15.22 -19.03 11.31
C PRO A 423 16.31 -17.99 11.01
N LEU A 424 16.66 -17.21 12.04
CA LEU A 424 17.76 -16.23 12.03
C LEU A 424 18.79 -16.68 13.06
N THR A 425 20.05 -16.84 12.67
CA THR A 425 21.11 -17.22 13.60
C THR A 425 21.50 -16.01 14.46
N GLU A 426 21.27 -16.09 15.77
CA GLU A 426 21.68 -15.04 16.71
C GLU A 426 22.37 -15.57 17.96
N ILE A 427 23.25 -14.75 18.56
CA ILE A 427 23.86 -15.02 19.86
C ILE A 427 23.06 -14.28 20.94
N THR A 428 22.46 -15.02 21.86
CA THR A 428 21.66 -14.49 22.98
C THR A 428 22.36 -14.67 24.33
N ASN A 429 21.83 -14.05 25.39
CA ASN A 429 22.42 -14.01 26.73
C ASN A 429 23.90 -13.58 26.71
N ALA A 430 24.23 -12.64 25.82
CA ALA A 430 25.61 -12.31 25.49
C ALA A 430 26.28 -11.42 26.54
N SER A 431 27.48 -11.78 26.98
CA SER A 431 28.48 -10.86 27.54
C SER A 431 29.33 -10.28 26.42
N VAL A 432 29.72 -9.01 26.55
CA VAL A 432 30.47 -8.29 25.51
C VAL A 432 31.61 -7.53 26.17
N VAL A 433 32.81 -7.72 25.65
CA VAL A 433 34.03 -7.01 26.08
C VAL A 433 34.70 -6.41 24.86
N ALA A 434 35.02 -5.11 24.89
CA ALA A 434 35.80 -4.49 23.84
C ALA A 434 37.27 -4.92 23.93
N LEU A 435 37.78 -5.56 22.88
CA LEU A 435 39.20 -5.94 22.77
C LEU A 435 40.04 -4.77 22.23
N SER A 436 39.51 -4.06 21.25
CA SER A 436 40.17 -2.88 20.65
C SER A 436 39.16 -2.01 19.89
N THR A 437 39.53 -0.75 19.61
CA THR A 437 38.62 0.27 19.06
C THR A 437 39.19 0.92 17.79
N GLY A 438 38.31 1.50 16.96
CA GLY A 438 38.71 2.31 15.80
C GLY A 438 39.13 1.52 14.55
N HIS A 439 38.67 0.28 14.41
CA HIS A 439 38.87 -0.53 13.21
C HIS A 439 38.06 -0.01 12.03
N ALA A 440 38.58 -0.21 10.82
CA ALA A 440 37.78 -0.08 9.61
C ALA A 440 36.71 -1.17 9.58
N LEU A 441 35.54 -0.87 9.00
CA LEU A 441 34.49 -1.89 8.83
C LEU A 441 34.91 -2.89 7.74
N PRO A 442 34.66 -4.21 7.93
CA PRO A 442 34.95 -5.24 6.92
C PRO A 442 34.29 -4.93 5.58
N ALA A 443 34.92 -5.25 4.45
CA ALA A 443 34.40 -4.93 3.12
C ALA A 443 32.99 -5.52 2.91
N PRO A 444 32.05 -4.77 2.27
CA PRO A 444 30.71 -5.29 2.05
C PRO A 444 30.70 -6.32 0.91
N ALA A 445 29.90 -7.38 1.07
CA ALA A 445 29.63 -8.32 -0.01
C ALA A 445 28.81 -7.64 -1.12
N LEU A 446 29.14 -7.95 -2.37
CA LEU A 446 28.53 -7.31 -3.55
C LEU A 446 27.32 -8.12 -4.02
N LEU A 447 26.15 -7.49 -4.02
CA LEU A 447 24.93 -7.99 -4.66
C LEU A 447 24.90 -7.59 -6.13
N THR A 448 24.28 -8.44 -6.95
CA THR A 448 24.19 -8.30 -8.41
C THR A 448 22.76 -8.62 -8.88
N PRO A 449 22.36 -8.27 -10.10
CA PRO A 449 21.06 -8.68 -10.64
C PRO A 449 20.85 -10.21 -10.64
N GLU A 450 21.93 -10.99 -10.56
CA GLU A 450 21.90 -12.46 -10.46
C GLU A 450 21.74 -12.97 -9.01
N LEU A 451 21.94 -12.15 -7.98
CA LEU A 451 21.79 -12.51 -6.57
C LEU A 451 21.42 -11.28 -5.71
N PRO A 452 20.20 -11.21 -5.16
CA PRO A 452 19.13 -12.20 -5.28
C PRO A 452 18.42 -12.14 -6.65
N ASN A 453 17.92 -13.29 -7.12
CA ASN A 453 17.11 -13.39 -8.35
C ASN A 453 15.76 -14.06 -8.08
N ALA A 454 14.80 -13.90 -9.01
CA ALA A 454 13.42 -14.37 -8.84
C ALA A 454 13.31 -15.90 -8.77
N ASP A 455 14.15 -16.65 -9.50
CA ASP A 455 14.15 -18.12 -9.45
C ASP A 455 14.88 -18.68 -8.19
N GLY A 456 15.42 -17.80 -7.34
CA GLY A 456 16.08 -18.17 -6.10
C GLY A 456 15.10 -18.63 -5.02
N GLY A 457 15.55 -19.47 -4.08
CA GLY A 457 14.74 -19.78 -2.90
C GLY A 457 14.70 -18.60 -1.92
N LEU A 458 13.76 -18.62 -0.96
CA LEU A 458 13.68 -17.58 0.08
C LEU A 458 14.95 -17.45 0.93
N GLY A 459 15.72 -18.53 1.12
CA GLY A 459 17.00 -18.55 1.85
C GLY A 459 18.21 -18.17 0.98
N GLN A 460 18.03 -17.63 -0.22
CA GLN A 460 19.15 -17.44 -1.15
C GLN A 460 20.25 -16.48 -0.64
N LEU A 461 19.96 -15.61 0.32
CA LEU A 461 20.95 -14.71 0.93
C LEU A 461 21.39 -15.16 2.33
N GLU A 462 21.10 -16.40 2.73
CA GLU A 462 21.42 -16.93 4.06
C GLU A 462 22.92 -16.87 4.35
N HIS A 463 23.74 -17.20 3.35
CA HIS A 463 25.20 -17.13 3.42
C HIS A 463 25.75 -15.68 3.56
N LEU A 464 24.89 -14.66 3.54
CA LEU A 464 25.25 -13.25 3.78
C LEU A 464 24.61 -12.69 5.07
N GLU A 465 23.91 -13.52 5.85
CA GLU A 465 23.20 -13.09 7.06
C GLU A 465 24.15 -12.40 8.05
N GLY A 466 23.81 -11.20 8.50
CA GLY A 466 24.63 -10.40 9.42
C GLY A 466 25.83 -9.69 8.76
N MET A 467 26.21 -10.05 7.54
CA MET A 467 27.31 -9.40 6.81
C MET A 467 26.88 -8.03 6.29
N ARG A 468 27.85 -7.12 6.14
CA ARG A 468 27.67 -5.91 5.35
C ARG A 468 27.48 -6.28 3.89
N VAL A 469 26.44 -5.75 3.25
CA VAL A 469 26.16 -5.94 1.82
C VAL A 469 25.99 -4.61 1.11
N THR A 470 26.22 -4.58 -0.20
CA THR A 470 26.02 -3.41 -1.06
C THR A 470 25.81 -3.80 -2.53
N ALA A 471 25.39 -2.86 -3.37
CA ALA A 471 25.39 -2.98 -4.83
C ALA A 471 25.73 -1.62 -5.45
N PRO A 472 26.18 -1.54 -6.73
CA PRO A 472 26.46 -0.25 -7.36
C PRO A 472 25.25 0.68 -7.36
N SER A 473 24.05 0.11 -7.58
CA SER A 473 22.79 0.81 -7.39
C SER A 473 21.62 -0.15 -7.13
N PHE A 474 20.58 0.38 -6.49
CA PHE A 474 19.30 -0.29 -6.25
C PHE A 474 18.15 0.54 -6.81
N THR A 475 17.07 -0.12 -7.24
CA THR A 475 15.83 0.54 -7.65
C THR A 475 14.76 0.30 -6.59
N VAL A 476 14.12 1.35 -6.09
CA VAL A 476 12.98 1.26 -5.16
C VAL A 476 11.77 0.68 -5.90
N VAL A 477 11.23 -0.43 -5.41
CA VAL A 477 10.08 -1.14 -6.01
C VAL A 477 8.80 -1.01 -5.18
N ALA A 478 8.92 -0.64 -3.91
CA ALA A 478 7.81 -0.23 -3.06
C ALA A 478 8.24 1.00 -2.27
N PRO A 479 7.42 2.07 -2.21
CA PRO A 479 7.83 3.32 -1.60
C PRO A 479 7.97 3.22 -0.08
N THR A 480 8.52 4.26 0.54
CA THR A 480 8.59 4.35 2.00
C THR A 480 7.22 4.35 2.64
N GLY A 481 6.96 3.33 3.45
CA GLY A 481 5.75 3.19 4.24
C GLY A 481 5.72 4.12 5.45
N GLY A 482 4.66 4.00 6.24
CA GLY A 482 4.47 4.87 7.38
C GLY A 482 3.24 4.56 8.21
N ASN A 483 2.92 5.48 9.11
CA ASN A 483 1.68 5.45 9.90
C ASN A 483 0.83 6.67 9.57
N THR A 484 -0.46 6.43 9.34
CA THR A 484 -1.48 7.46 9.15
C THR A 484 -2.04 7.92 10.50
N ASN A 485 -2.14 9.23 10.69
CA ASN A 485 -2.97 9.83 11.73
C ASN A 485 -4.29 10.25 11.09
N GLU A 486 -5.29 9.37 11.18
CA GLU A 486 -6.60 9.53 10.53
C GLU A 486 -7.28 10.86 10.86
N ALA A 487 -7.44 11.18 12.15
CA ALA A 487 -8.12 12.41 12.59
C ALA A 487 -7.46 13.70 12.07
N GLN A 488 -6.16 13.63 11.79
CA GLN A 488 -5.39 14.72 11.20
C GLN A 488 -5.15 14.55 9.71
N ALA A 489 -5.53 13.46 9.05
CA ALA A 489 -5.17 13.16 7.66
C ALA A 489 -3.69 13.46 7.33
N THR A 490 -2.77 13.04 8.20
CA THR A 490 -1.31 13.22 8.03
C THR A 490 -0.59 11.88 8.11
N GLY A 491 0.51 11.72 7.38
CA GLY A 491 1.37 10.53 7.38
C GLY A 491 2.71 10.78 8.10
N SER A 492 3.27 9.75 8.70
CA SER A 492 4.62 9.75 9.29
C SER A 492 5.43 8.59 8.76
N SER A 493 6.72 8.80 8.47
CA SER A 493 7.58 7.77 7.89
C SER A 493 7.96 6.70 8.91
N ASN A 494 7.97 5.43 8.49
CA ASN A 494 8.59 4.35 9.23
C ASN A 494 9.99 3.99 8.70
N GLY A 495 10.50 4.71 7.70
CA GLY A 495 11.81 4.47 7.10
C GLY A 495 11.97 3.14 6.36
N ARG A 496 10.89 2.35 6.19
CA ARG A 496 10.91 1.05 5.53
C ARG A 496 10.37 1.14 4.11
N PHE A 497 11.11 0.60 3.16
CA PHE A 497 10.75 0.48 1.74
C PHE A 497 11.42 -0.77 1.17
N ALA A 498 11.12 -1.12 -0.08
CA ALA A 498 11.75 -2.27 -0.73
C ALA A 498 12.47 -1.89 -2.00
N VAL A 499 13.53 -2.63 -2.28
CA VAL A 499 14.40 -2.44 -3.44
C VAL A 499 14.70 -3.77 -4.13
N VAL A 500 15.12 -3.65 -5.38
CA VAL A 500 15.84 -4.70 -6.11
C VAL A 500 17.18 -4.13 -6.58
N VAL A 501 18.16 -4.99 -6.88
CA VAL A 501 19.40 -4.53 -7.55
C VAL A 501 19.02 -3.94 -8.91
N THR A 502 19.55 -2.76 -9.25
CA THR A 502 19.16 -2.08 -10.50
C THR A 502 19.49 -2.97 -11.70
N GLY A 503 18.49 -3.21 -12.55
CA GLY A 503 18.57 -4.15 -13.67
C GLY A 503 17.57 -5.30 -13.53
N THR A 504 17.17 -5.62 -12.29
CA THR A 504 16.09 -6.56 -11.99
C THR A 504 14.73 -5.88 -12.22
N PRO A 505 13.75 -6.54 -12.88
CA PRO A 505 12.39 -6.04 -13.00
C PRO A 505 11.71 -5.80 -11.65
N ARG A 506 10.66 -4.95 -11.64
CA ARG A 506 9.82 -4.77 -10.44
C ARG A 506 9.04 -6.07 -10.18
N PRO A 507 9.10 -6.63 -8.95
CA PRO A 507 8.27 -7.76 -8.57
C PRO A 507 6.80 -7.35 -8.41
N PHE A 508 5.90 -8.22 -8.86
CA PHE A 508 4.45 -8.09 -8.71
C PHE A 508 3.92 -9.27 -7.90
N ARG A 509 2.76 -9.10 -7.25
CA ARG A 509 2.05 -10.22 -6.62
C ARG A 509 1.72 -11.27 -7.69
N GLU A 510 2.08 -12.53 -7.42
CA GLU A 510 1.85 -13.65 -8.34
C GLU A 510 0.61 -14.48 -7.95
N PRO A 511 0.12 -15.46 -8.73
CA PRO A 511 -0.99 -16.32 -8.33
C PRO A 511 -0.70 -17.25 -7.13
N GLY A 512 -1.72 -17.51 -6.31
CA GLY A 512 -1.66 -18.52 -5.25
C GLY A 512 -1.27 -18.05 -3.85
N ILE A 513 -1.20 -19.02 -2.93
CA ILE A 513 -0.86 -18.82 -1.51
C ILE A 513 0.66 -18.67 -1.36
N PRO A 514 1.17 -17.76 -0.52
CA PRO A 514 2.61 -17.64 -0.26
C PRO A 514 3.22 -18.98 0.14
N VAL A 515 4.37 -19.34 -0.46
CA VAL A 515 5.11 -20.57 -0.13
C VAL A 515 5.39 -20.72 1.38
N PRO A 516 5.70 -19.65 2.15
CA PRO A 516 5.85 -19.76 3.60
C PRO A 516 4.56 -20.16 4.34
N ASP A 517 3.39 -19.73 3.87
CA ASP A 517 2.12 -19.96 4.57
C ASP A 517 1.66 -21.42 4.41
N PRO A 518 1.11 -22.05 5.45
CA PRO A 518 0.57 -23.41 5.33
C PRO A 518 -0.67 -23.44 4.42
N ASP A 519 -1.00 -24.63 3.91
CA ASP A 519 -2.27 -24.86 3.22
C ASP A 519 -3.43 -24.74 4.25
N PRO A 520 -4.37 -23.79 4.07
CA PRO A 520 -5.47 -23.57 5.00
C PRO A 520 -6.49 -24.72 5.06
N LEU A 521 -6.45 -25.68 4.11
CA LEU A 521 -7.27 -26.90 4.12
C LEU A 521 -6.53 -28.12 4.71
N GLY A 522 -5.24 -27.99 5.03
CA GLY A 522 -4.37 -29.10 5.43
C GLY A 522 -3.64 -29.76 4.24
N SER A 523 -2.50 -30.39 4.53
CA SER A 523 -1.38 -30.62 3.59
C SER A 523 -1.57 -31.61 2.41
N SER A 524 -2.61 -31.49 1.57
CA SER A 524 -2.69 -32.27 0.32
C SER A 524 -3.65 -31.75 -0.76
N ALA A 525 -3.78 -30.44 -1.00
CA ALA A 525 -4.42 -29.94 -2.21
C ALA A 525 -3.35 -29.59 -3.28
N PRO A 526 -2.85 -30.54 -4.09
CA PRO A 526 -1.76 -30.30 -5.05
C PRO A 526 -2.13 -29.33 -6.19
N ALA A 527 -3.37 -28.84 -6.24
CA ALA A 527 -3.86 -27.96 -7.29
C ALA A 527 -3.97 -26.49 -6.86
N ILE A 528 -3.90 -26.16 -5.56
CA ILE A 528 -3.90 -24.75 -5.13
C ILE A 528 -2.56 -24.10 -5.57
N PRO A 529 -2.60 -23.02 -6.38
CA PRO A 529 -1.38 -22.33 -6.80
C PRO A 529 -0.57 -21.81 -5.61
N ARG A 530 0.75 -21.74 -5.78
CA ARG A 530 1.71 -21.26 -4.78
C ARG A 530 2.70 -20.33 -5.45
N TRP A 531 3.08 -19.25 -4.77
CA TRP A 531 4.09 -18.32 -5.25
C TRP A 531 5.25 -18.17 -4.27
N ASP A 532 6.42 -17.87 -4.80
CA ASP A 532 7.73 -17.92 -4.13
C ASP A 532 8.00 -16.77 -3.15
N PHE A 533 7.09 -15.81 -3.04
CA PHE A 533 7.19 -14.62 -2.21
C PHE A 533 8.13 -13.53 -2.76
N ASN A 534 8.50 -13.54 -4.05
CA ASN A 534 9.39 -12.58 -4.72
C ASN A 534 10.74 -12.42 -4.00
N PRO A 535 11.58 -13.47 -4.00
CA PRO A 535 12.79 -13.58 -3.19
C PRO A 535 13.93 -12.65 -3.67
N GLU A 536 13.80 -12.00 -4.83
CA GLU A 536 14.65 -10.91 -5.33
C GLU A 536 14.43 -9.57 -4.62
N THR A 537 13.36 -9.43 -3.85
CA THR A 537 13.01 -8.20 -3.13
C THR A 537 13.78 -8.10 -1.82
N ILE A 538 14.52 -7.02 -1.63
CA ILE A 538 15.22 -6.69 -0.37
C ILE A 538 14.53 -5.51 0.30
N VAL A 539 14.19 -5.66 1.58
CA VAL A 539 13.66 -4.55 2.38
C VAL A 539 14.81 -3.67 2.85
N VAL A 540 14.58 -2.36 2.94
CA VAL A 540 15.50 -1.42 3.56
C VAL A 540 14.84 -0.81 4.78
N ASN A 541 15.56 -0.74 5.90
CA ASN A 541 15.10 -0.06 7.09
C ASN A 541 16.07 1.06 7.48
N SER A 542 15.80 2.26 6.98
CA SER A 542 16.65 3.45 7.13
C SER A 542 16.57 4.14 8.49
N SER A 543 15.60 3.77 9.35
CA SER A 543 15.37 4.48 10.62
C SER A 543 15.95 3.77 11.85
N THR A 544 16.61 2.62 11.68
CA THR A 544 17.00 1.77 12.81
C THR A 544 18.47 1.95 13.22
N ILE A 545 19.40 1.99 12.26
CA ILE A 545 20.83 2.13 12.55
C ILE A 545 21.38 3.32 11.77
N GLY A 546 22.21 4.16 12.39
CA GLY A 546 23.17 5.08 11.76
C GLY A 546 22.66 6.18 10.81
N ALA A 547 21.84 5.83 9.81
CA ALA A 547 21.32 6.68 8.77
C ALA A 547 20.09 7.51 9.20
N PRO A 548 19.87 8.68 8.56
CA PRO A 548 18.59 9.36 8.61
C PRO A 548 17.46 8.56 7.93
N THR A 549 16.24 8.72 8.42
CA THR A 549 15.03 8.16 7.79
C THR A 549 14.90 8.65 6.34
N ALA A 550 14.87 7.73 5.38
CA ALA A 550 14.69 8.02 3.96
C ALA A 550 13.21 7.94 3.56
N ASN A 551 12.76 8.86 2.70
CA ASN A 551 11.40 8.93 2.16
C ASN A 551 11.46 8.89 0.63
N LEU A 552 11.39 7.69 0.05
CA LEU A 552 11.59 7.45 -1.37
C LEU A 552 10.30 6.93 -2.02
N ALA A 553 10.01 7.42 -3.21
CA ALA A 553 8.97 6.90 -4.08
C ALA A 553 9.45 5.65 -4.82
N ALA A 554 8.53 4.81 -5.30
CA ALA A 554 8.88 3.74 -6.23
C ALA A 554 9.47 4.33 -7.52
N GLY A 555 10.45 3.61 -8.09
CA GLY A 555 11.24 4.02 -9.24
C GLY A 555 12.50 4.82 -8.90
N CYS A 556 12.60 5.43 -7.69
CA CYS A 556 13.82 6.11 -7.27
C CYS A 556 14.99 5.12 -7.28
N ARG A 557 16.18 5.58 -7.69
CA ARG A 557 17.40 4.79 -7.63
C ARG A 557 18.25 5.24 -6.44
N ILE A 558 18.85 4.29 -5.74
CA ILE A 558 19.88 4.56 -4.74
C ILE A 558 21.21 4.21 -5.39
N VAL A 559 22.14 5.15 -5.45
CA VAL A 559 23.33 5.08 -6.32
C VAL A 559 24.63 5.14 -5.52
N ASP A 560 25.76 5.04 -6.22
CA ASP A 560 27.12 5.16 -5.67
C ASP A 560 27.43 4.19 -4.51
N GLY A 561 26.73 3.05 -4.44
CA GLY A 561 26.86 2.10 -3.33
C GLY A 561 26.42 2.66 -1.98
N SER A 562 25.62 3.74 -1.94
CA SER A 562 25.26 4.38 -0.67
C SER A 562 24.35 3.51 0.22
N LEU A 563 23.62 2.56 -0.38
CA LEU A 563 22.93 1.51 0.39
C LEU A 563 23.93 0.42 0.75
N THR A 564 24.66 0.66 1.84
CA THR A 564 25.59 -0.30 2.44
C THR A 564 25.22 -0.49 3.90
N GLY A 565 25.25 -1.74 4.36
CA GLY A 565 25.12 -2.06 5.78
C GLY A 565 24.77 -3.52 6.04
N PRO A 566 24.59 -3.92 7.31
CA PRO A 566 24.30 -5.29 7.69
C PRO A 566 22.99 -5.80 7.08
N LEU A 567 23.02 -7.04 6.58
CA LEU A 567 21.86 -7.80 6.14
C LEU A 567 21.27 -8.57 7.33
N ASP A 568 19.95 -8.50 7.51
CA ASP A 568 19.21 -9.21 8.55
C ASP A 568 18.03 -9.96 7.92
N TYR A 569 17.39 -10.85 8.66
CA TYR A 569 16.18 -11.53 8.20
C TYR A 569 15.03 -11.34 9.20
N THR A 570 14.09 -10.46 8.85
CA THR A 570 12.94 -10.13 9.72
C THR A 570 11.68 -9.94 8.90
N PHE A 571 10.53 -10.31 9.47
CA PHE A 571 9.24 -10.26 8.78
C PHE A 571 9.28 -11.01 7.43
N ARG A 572 9.94 -12.18 7.42
CA ARG A 572 10.12 -13.06 6.24
C ARG A 572 10.82 -12.40 5.04
N ARG A 573 11.63 -11.38 5.28
CA ARG A 573 12.36 -10.64 4.24
C ARG A 573 13.78 -10.33 4.69
N TYR A 574 14.72 -10.50 3.78
CA TYR A 574 16.05 -9.93 3.96
C TYR A 574 15.95 -8.40 4.00
N THR A 575 16.56 -7.82 5.03
CA THR A 575 16.48 -6.39 5.34
C THR A 575 17.88 -5.81 5.46
N ILE A 576 18.20 -4.81 4.63
CA ILE A 576 19.42 -4.01 4.77
C ILE A 576 19.15 -2.85 5.72
N TYR A 577 20.05 -2.67 6.69
CA TYR A 577 20.07 -1.50 7.54
C TYR A 577 21.18 -0.54 7.07
N PRO A 578 20.86 0.61 6.46
CA PRO A 578 21.87 1.53 5.94
C PRO A 578 22.73 2.12 7.05
N GLU A 579 24.05 2.09 6.90
CA GLU A 579 24.98 2.64 7.90
C GLU A 579 25.17 4.16 7.78
N ALA A 580 24.78 4.75 6.64
CA ALA A 580 24.94 6.17 6.32
C ALA A 580 23.76 6.71 5.48
N GLU A 581 23.71 8.03 5.29
CA GLU A 581 22.71 8.69 4.47
C GLU A 581 22.74 8.17 3.02
N LEU A 582 21.56 7.86 2.48
CA LEU A 582 21.41 7.34 1.13
C LEU A 582 21.53 8.45 0.09
N VAL A 583 22.28 8.20 -0.98
CA VAL A 583 22.35 9.03 -2.17
C VAL A 583 21.32 8.50 -3.16
N SER A 584 20.25 9.26 -3.39
CA SER A 584 19.18 8.87 -4.30
C SER A 584 19.09 9.76 -5.54
N ASP A 585 18.76 9.14 -6.67
CA ASP A 585 18.33 9.78 -7.91
C ASP A 585 16.88 9.39 -8.18
N CYS A 586 15.97 10.35 -7.98
CA CYS A 586 14.55 10.20 -8.27
C CYS A 586 14.15 10.90 -9.58
N SER A 587 15.10 11.24 -10.47
CA SER A 587 14.75 11.88 -11.74
C SER A 587 13.85 10.96 -12.59
N GLY A 588 12.64 11.44 -12.91
CA GLY A 588 11.63 10.65 -13.62
C GLY A 588 10.93 9.57 -12.79
N ALA A 589 11.19 9.50 -11.47
CA ALA A 589 10.50 8.64 -10.52
C ALA A 589 9.76 9.46 -9.46
N GLY A 590 8.70 8.92 -8.87
CA GLY A 590 7.87 9.68 -7.92
C GLY A 590 7.21 10.92 -8.53
N GLU A 591 6.99 10.92 -9.85
CA GLU A 591 6.19 11.92 -10.55
C GLU A 591 4.76 11.43 -10.68
N VAL A 592 3.81 12.34 -10.45
CA VAL A 592 2.39 12.08 -10.67
C VAL A 592 2.11 11.89 -12.16
N ARG A 593 1.46 10.79 -12.52
CA ARG A 593 1.10 10.50 -13.92
C ARG A 593 -0.42 10.53 -14.08
N PRO A 594 -0.98 11.40 -14.95
CA PRO A 594 -2.42 11.40 -15.20
C PRO A 594 -2.85 10.13 -15.94
N SER A 595 -4.13 9.77 -15.81
CA SER A 595 -4.74 8.76 -16.67
C SER A 595 -4.81 9.24 -18.11
N MET A 596 -5.23 8.37 -19.03
CA MET A 596 -5.46 8.77 -20.41
C MET A 596 -6.52 9.88 -20.49
N ALA A 597 -6.25 10.90 -21.30
CA ALA A 597 -7.16 12.02 -21.50
C ALA A 597 -8.31 11.63 -22.45
N PRO A 598 -9.58 11.91 -22.07
CA PRO A 598 -10.71 11.61 -22.94
C PRO A 598 -10.80 12.58 -24.13
N GLY A 599 -11.04 12.02 -25.32
CA GLY A 599 -11.50 12.77 -26.50
C GLY A 599 -13.02 13.01 -26.51
N PRO A 600 -13.54 13.81 -27.46
CA PRO A 600 -14.95 14.24 -27.51
C PRO A 600 -15.96 13.11 -27.71
N ASP A 601 -15.52 11.98 -28.27
CA ASP A 601 -16.37 10.81 -28.56
C ASP A 601 -16.40 9.78 -27.43
N HIS A 602 -15.70 10.02 -26.32
CA HIS A 602 -15.66 9.04 -25.23
C HIS A 602 -16.83 9.20 -24.29
N VAL A 603 -17.30 8.08 -23.74
CA VAL A 603 -17.94 8.02 -22.42
C VAL A 603 -16.90 7.47 -21.45
N THR A 604 -16.74 8.10 -20.29
CA THR A 604 -15.68 7.71 -19.34
C THR A 604 -16.22 7.19 -18.03
N PHE A 605 -15.68 6.06 -17.57
CA PHE A 605 -15.98 5.48 -16.28
C PHE A 605 -14.70 5.45 -15.46
N ALA A 606 -14.77 5.75 -14.17
CA ALA A 606 -13.63 5.66 -13.29
C ALA A 606 -14.02 5.04 -11.95
N THR A 607 -13.05 4.40 -11.31
CA THR A 607 -13.17 4.00 -9.91
C THR A 607 -12.08 4.63 -9.06
N TYR A 608 -12.42 5.06 -7.85
CA TYR A 608 -11.47 5.62 -6.91
C TYR A 608 -11.83 5.25 -5.46
N ASN A 609 -11.03 4.40 -4.84
CA ASN A 609 -11.02 4.23 -3.39
C ASN A 609 -10.46 5.50 -2.73
N LEU A 610 -11.26 6.13 -1.87
CA LEU A 610 -10.91 7.41 -1.23
C LEU A 610 -10.30 7.25 0.18
N GLU A 611 -10.06 6.00 0.63
CA GLU A 611 -9.43 5.57 1.88
C GLU A 611 -10.05 6.23 3.14
N ARG A 612 -11.19 5.73 3.62
CA ARG A 612 -11.93 6.25 4.78
C ARG A 612 -12.16 7.76 4.68
N PHE A 613 -12.91 8.25 3.70
CA PHE A 613 -13.23 9.66 3.48
C PHE A 613 -14.40 10.12 4.37
N PHE A 614 -14.05 10.54 5.59
CA PHE A 614 -14.97 10.99 6.66
C PHE A 614 -15.04 12.51 6.77
N ASP A 615 -16.02 13.01 7.51
CA ASP A 615 -16.17 14.41 7.86
C ASP A 615 -15.77 14.73 9.32
N THR A 616 -16.24 15.87 9.83
CA THR A 616 -15.92 16.38 11.17
C THR A 616 -16.90 15.96 12.27
N VAL A 617 -17.90 15.16 11.92
CA VAL A 617 -18.95 14.66 12.81
C VAL A 617 -18.53 13.29 13.35
N ASN A 618 -18.97 12.99 14.57
CA ASN A 618 -18.80 11.66 15.15
C ASN A 618 -20.15 10.97 15.14
N ASP A 619 -20.29 9.97 14.28
CA ASP A 619 -21.54 9.24 14.07
C ASP A 619 -21.73 8.07 15.06
N GLY A 620 -20.82 7.91 16.02
CA GLY A 620 -20.89 6.86 17.04
C GLY A 620 -20.59 5.45 16.51
N ASN A 621 -20.08 5.34 15.28
CA ASN A 621 -19.52 4.13 14.69
C ASN A 621 -18.01 4.01 15.01
N SER A 622 -17.31 3.05 14.41
CA SER A 622 -15.86 2.88 14.58
C SER A 622 -15.01 3.71 13.59
N GLY A 623 -15.65 4.62 12.85
CA GLY A 623 -15.03 5.56 11.92
C GLY A 623 -14.22 6.67 12.60
N PRO A 624 -13.23 7.26 11.91
CA PRO A 624 -12.50 8.42 12.42
C PRO A 624 -13.36 9.69 12.35
N THR A 625 -13.20 10.59 13.32
CA THR A 625 -13.72 11.96 13.22
C THR A 625 -12.58 12.90 12.83
N LEU A 626 -12.70 13.57 11.68
CA LEU A 626 -11.65 14.46 11.18
C LEU A 626 -11.70 15.83 11.87
N THR A 627 -10.55 16.50 11.90
CA THR A 627 -10.53 17.96 12.10
C THR A 627 -10.97 18.68 10.83
N ALA A 628 -11.48 19.91 10.96
CA ALA A 628 -11.83 20.74 9.79
C ALA A 628 -10.64 20.95 8.82
N ALA A 629 -9.42 21.09 9.36
CA ALA A 629 -8.22 21.22 8.55
C ALA A 629 -7.83 19.91 7.84
N ALA A 630 -8.14 18.75 8.43
CA ALA A 630 -7.95 17.45 7.79
C ALA A 630 -8.96 17.24 6.65
N LEU A 631 -10.25 17.53 6.90
CA LEU A 631 -11.29 17.46 5.86
C LEU A 631 -10.96 18.37 4.67
N GLU A 632 -10.57 19.62 4.92
CA GLU A 632 -10.19 20.56 3.85
C GLU A 632 -9.00 20.04 3.01
N ARG A 633 -7.98 19.46 3.65
CA ARG A 633 -6.85 18.86 2.92
C ARG A 633 -7.31 17.71 2.03
N ARG A 634 -8.15 16.82 2.54
CA ARG A 634 -8.66 15.70 1.76
C ARG A 634 -9.54 16.14 0.59
N LEU A 635 -10.42 17.12 0.80
CA LEU A 635 -11.23 17.74 -0.25
C LEU A 635 -10.36 18.37 -1.35
N SER A 636 -9.31 19.11 -0.97
CA SER A 636 -8.37 19.73 -1.92
C SER A 636 -7.67 18.67 -2.77
N LYS A 637 -7.09 17.65 -2.14
CA LYS A 637 -6.35 16.59 -2.83
C LYS A 637 -7.25 15.77 -3.75
N ALA A 638 -8.45 15.40 -3.28
CA ALA A 638 -9.44 14.69 -4.09
C ALA A 638 -9.86 15.51 -5.32
N SER A 639 -10.11 16.82 -5.13
CA SER A 639 -10.44 17.74 -6.22
C SER A 639 -9.32 17.85 -7.26
N ILE A 640 -8.06 17.93 -6.83
CA ILE A 640 -6.90 17.95 -7.74
C ILE A 640 -6.81 16.63 -8.51
N GLY A 641 -6.89 15.48 -7.82
CA GLY A 641 -6.83 14.16 -8.45
C GLY A 641 -7.93 13.96 -9.49
N ILE A 642 -9.18 14.27 -9.14
CA ILE A 642 -10.34 14.05 -10.01
C ILE A 642 -10.33 14.98 -11.23
N ARG A 643 -10.00 16.27 -11.07
CA ARG A 643 -10.01 17.22 -12.19
C ARG A 643 -8.76 17.16 -13.04
N GLY A 644 -7.60 17.08 -12.40
CA GLY A 644 -6.30 17.19 -13.05
C GLY A 644 -5.80 15.86 -13.62
N TYR A 645 -6.06 14.75 -12.93
CA TYR A 645 -5.42 13.46 -13.21
C TYR A 645 -6.40 12.38 -13.69
N LEU A 646 -7.68 12.46 -13.33
CA LEU A 646 -8.75 11.63 -13.91
C LEU A 646 -9.57 12.35 -14.99
N HIS A 647 -9.31 13.64 -15.19
CA HIS A 647 -9.97 14.46 -16.22
C HIS A 647 -11.50 14.56 -16.11
N THR A 648 -12.04 14.61 -14.90
CA THR A 648 -13.49 14.75 -14.63
C THR A 648 -14.34 13.71 -15.37
N PRO A 649 -14.18 12.42 -15.03
CA PRO A 649 -14.90 11.34 -15.70
C PRO A 649 -16.43 11.49 -15.58
N ASP A 650 -17.16 11.12 -16.63
CA ASP A 650 -18.62 11.15 -16.70
C ASP A 650 -19.29 10.42 -15.52
N ILE A 651 -18.80 9.22 -15.17
CA ILE A 651 -19.26 8.45 -14.01
C ILE A 651 -18.04 8.00 -13.21
N LEU A 652 -17.94 8.45 -11.96
CA LEU A 652 -16.91 8.05 -11.00
C LEU A 652 -17.54 7.25 -9.87
N GLY A 653 -17.29 5.95 -9.83
CA GLY A 653 -17.60 5.12 -8.67
C GLY A 653 -16.55 5.32 -7.57
N VAL A 654 -16.99 5.72 -6.39
CA VAL A 654 -16.13 5.90 -5.23
C VAL A 654 -16.42 4.81 -4.21
N THR A 655 -15.38 4.37 -3.51
CA THR A 655 -15.51 3.51 -2.33
C THR A 655 -14.95 4.25 -1.12
N GLU A 656 -15.20 3.71 0.07
CA GLU A 656 -14.58 4.21 1.31
C GLU A 656 -15.07 5.61 1.72
N VAL A 657 -16.32 5.98 1.40
CA VAL A 657 -16.91 7.28 1.75
C VAL A 657 -17.89 7.13 2.91
N GLU A 658 -17.85 8.04 3.89
CA GLU A 658 -18.66 7.91 5.10
C GLU A 658 -20.17 7.92 4.83
N ASN A 659 -20.67 8.90 4.09
CA ASN A 659 -22.10 9.02 3.80
C ASN A 659 -22.37 9.99 2.62
N LEU A 660 -23.65 10.15 2.27
CA LEU A 660 -24.07 10.97 1.12
C LEU A 660 -23.72 12.46 1.30
N SER A 661 -23.80 13.00 2.52
CA SER A 661 -23.48 14.40 2.79
C SER A 661 -22.01 14.71 2.53
N VAL A 662 -21.11 13.80 2.90
CA VAL A 662 -19.68 13.91 2.60
C VAL A 662 -19.44 13.89 1.09
N LEU A 663 -20.08 12.95 0.37
CA LEU A 663 -19.93 12.87 -1.09
C LEU A 663 -20.48 14.11 -1.81
N GLN A 664 -21.59 14.68 -1.34
CA GLN A 664 -22.14 15.94 -1.85
C GLN A 664 -21.19 17.12 -1.61
N THR A 665 -20.50 17.13 -0.47
CA THR A 665 -19.49 18.16 -0.15
C THR A 665 -18.31 18.07 -1.12
N LEU A 666 -17.83 16.86 -1.41
CA LEU A 666 -16.79 16.63 -2.42
C LEU A 666 -17.25 17.05 -3.83
N ALA A 667 -18.46 16.68 -4.24
CA ALA A 667 -19.03 17.09 -5.53
C ALA A 667 -19.05 18.62 -5.68
N THR A 668 -19.54 19.32 -4.65
CA THR A 668 -19.60 20.79 -4.61
C THR A 668 -18.20 21.40 -4.72
N ARG A 669 -17.21 20.83 -4.01
CA ARG A 669 -15.82 21.28 -4.09
C ARG A 669 -15.25 21.13 -5.49
N ILE A 670 -15.42 19.98 -6.13
CA ILE A 670 -14.92 19.70 -7.48
C ILE A 670 -15.53 20.69 -8.49
N ASN A 671 -16.85 20.91 -8.44
CA ASN A 671 -17.55 21.83 -9.34
C ASN A 671 -17.01 23.26 -9.21
N ALA A 672 -16.87 23.75 -7.97
CA ALA A 672 -16.36 25.09 -7.70
C ALA A 672 -14.91 25.26 -8.16
N ASP A 673 -14.05 24.29 -7.85
CA ASP A 673 -12.64 24.37 -8.21
C ASP A 673 -12.41 24.25 -9.72
N ALA A 674 -13.23 23.47 -10.44
CA ALA A 674 -13.17 23.38 -11.90
C ALA A 674 -13.40 24.75 -12.55
N VAL A 675 -14.47 25.44 -12.15
CA VAL A 675 -14.77 26.80 -12.62
C VAL A 675 -13.65 27.77 -12.24
N ALA A 676 -13.14 27.69 -11.00
CA ALA A 676 -12.03 28.53 -10.54
C ALA A 676 -10.73 28.31 -11.35
N ALA A 677 -10.51 27.09 -11.83
CA ALA A 677 -9.39 26.73 -12.70
C ALA A 677 -9.63 27.03 -14.19
N GLY A 678 -10.76 27.65 -14.55
CA GLY A 678 -11.12 27.96 -15.94
C GLY A 678 -11.58 26.75 -16.76
N GLN A 679 -11.90 25.64 -16.10
CA GLN A 679 -12.49 24.45 -16.73
C GLN A 679 -14.03 24.60 -16.79
N PRO A 680 -14.72 23.90 -17.72
CA PRO A 680 -16.17 23.79 -17.67
C PRO A 680 -16.64 23.21 -16.33
N ASP A 681 -17.75 23.71 -15.80
CA ASP A 681 -18.38 23.12 -14.62
C ASP A 681 -18.84 21.68 -14.96
N PRO A 682 -18.26 20.63 -14.33
CA PRO A 682 -18.70 19.27 -14.59
C PRO A 682 -20.12 19.00 -14.06
N GLY A 683 -20.62 19.84 -13.13
CA GLY A 683 -21.94 19.66 -12.53
C GLY A 683 -22.08 18.29 -11.88
N TYR A 684 -21.08 17.85 -11.11
CA TYR A 684 -21.14 16.58 -10.41
C TYR A 684 -22.31 16.54 -9.43
N VAL A 685 -23.07 15.45 -9.50
CA VAL A 685 -24.12 15.09 -8.55
C VAL A 685 -23.71 13.79 -7.85
N ALA A 686 -23.87 13.76 -6.53
CA ALA A 686 -23.53 12.63 -5.68
C ALA A 686 -24.74 11.71 -5.47
N TYR A 687 -24.49 10.40 -5.58
CA TYR A 687 -25.45 9.34 -5.26
C TYR A 687 -24.78 8.32 -4.35
N LEU A 688 -25.42 8.01 -3.22
CA LEU A 688 -24.94 7.04 -2.23
C LEU A 688 -26.15 6.59 -1.42
N GLU A 689 -26.20 5.30 -1.11
CA GLU A 689 -27.13 4.71 -0.14
C GLU A 689 -26.31 4.05 0.97
N GLU A 690 -26.71 4.29 2.22
CA GLU A 690 -25.98 3.80 3.40
C GLU A 690 -25.97 2.27 3.45
N GLY A 691 -24.80 1.69 3.74
CA GLY A 691 -24.58 0.26 3.90
C GLY A 691 -24.66 -0.20 5.36
N PHE A 692 -23.91 -1.26 5.67
CA PHE A 692 -23.90 -1.96 6.97
C PHE A 692 -22.48 -2.15 7.51
N ASP A 693 -21.50 -1.45 6.95
CA ASP A 693 -20.12 -1.53 7.38
C ASP A 693 -19.97 -0.99 8.80
N VAL A 694 -19.31 -1.75 9.66
CA VAL A 694 -19.12 -1.37 11.07
C VAL A 694 -18.21 -0.14 11.24
N GLY A 695 -17.38 0.13 10.25
CA GLY A 695 -16.54 1.30 10.12
C GLY A 695 -17.28 2.53 9.60
N GLY A 696 -18.50 2.37 9.07
CA GLY A 696 -19.32 3.46 8.52
C GLY A 696 -18.83 3.96 7.16
N ILE A 697 -18.33 3.07 6.31
CA ILE A 697 -17.90 3.40 4.94
C ILE A 697 -18.78 2.73 3.90
N ASP A 698 -19.02 3.43 2.81
CA ASP A 698 -19.94 3.05 1.75
C ASP A 698 -19.34 3.17 0.34
N VAL A 699 -20.13 2.77 -0.65
CA VAL A 699 -19.89 2.98 -2.07
C VAL A 699 -20.85 4.04 -2.62
N GLY A 700 -20.40 4.82 -3.60
CA GLY A 700 -21.21 5.88 -4.20
C GLY A 700 -20.79 6.23 -5.62
N PHE A 701 -21.52 7.16 -6.24
CA PHE A 701 -21.20 7.73 -7.54
C PHE A 701 -21.12 9.25 -7.48
N LEU A 702 -20.11 9.80 -8.15
CA LEU A 702 -20.12 11.18 -8.65
C LEU A 702 -20.42 11.14 -10.15
N VAL A 703 -21.51 11.79 -10.57
CA VAL A 703 -22.01 11.74 -11.95
C VAL A 703 -22.01 13.12 -12.58
N LYS A 704 -21.35 13.27 -13.73
CA LYS A 704 -21.21 14.53 -14.45
C LYS A 704 -22.51 14.90 -15.16
N THR A 705 -23.20 15.93 -14.67
CA THR A 705 -24.47 16.41 -15.25
C THR A 705 -24.36 17.74 -15.98
N GLY A 706 -23.14 18.31 -16.06
CA GLY A 706 -22.84 19.50 -16.86
C GLY A 706 -23.41 19.38 -18.27
N GLN A 707 -24.00 20.47 -18.77
CA GLN A 707 -24.79 20.43 -20.00
C GLN A 707 -23.92 20.29 -21.25
N VAL A 708 -24.30 19.37 -22.14
CA VAL A 708 -23.70 19.24 -23.49
C VAL A 708 -24.41 20.11 -24.52
N ALA A 709 -25.67 20.44 -24.28
CA ALA A 709 -26.47 21.42 -25.01
C ALA A 709 -27.50 22.04 -24.05
N ALA A 710 -28.14 23.13 -24.46
CA ALA A 710 -29.10 23.83 -23.61
C ALA A 710 -30.21 22.89 -23.09
N GLY A 711 -30.23 22.66 -21.78
CA GLY A 711 -31.20 21.77 -21.13
C GLY A 711 -30.91 20.27 -21.26
N ILE A 712 -29.78 19.88 -21.83
CA ILE A 712 -29.38 18.47 -22.02
C ILE A 712 -28.14 18.19 -21.16
N ALA A 713 -28.31 17.42 -20.09
CA ALA A 713 -27.22 16.98 -19.22
C ALA A 713 -26.29 15.98 -19.93
N ARG A 714 -24.99 15.98 -19.58
CA ARG A 714 -24.02 15.01 -20.08
C ARG A 714 -24.42 13.57 -19.75
N ILE A 715 -24.68 13.28 -18.48
CA ILE A 715 -25.31 12.03 -18.05
C ILE A 715 -26.72 12.33 -17.53
N GLU A 716 -27.71 11.67 -18.10
CA GLU A 716 -29.07 11.63 -17.60
C GLU A 716 -29.24 10.35 -16.76
N VAL A 717 -29.28 10.51 -15.43
CA VAL A 717 -29.49 9.38 -14.50
C VAL A 717 -30.97 9.02 -14.45
N THR A 718 -31.28 7.75 -14.71
CA THR A 718 -32.65 7.23 -14.69
C THR A 718 -32.99 6.59 -13.35
N SER A 719 -32.06 5.82 -12.78
CA SER A 719 -32.19 5.20 -11.46
C SER A 719 -30.83 5.01 -10.80
N VAL A 720 -30.82 5.08 -9.47
CA VAL A 720 -29.74 4.56 -8.63
C VAL A 720 -30.38 3.68 -7.57
N THR A 721 -29.86 2.48 -7.35
CA THR A 721 -30.45 1.50 -6.42
C THR A 721 -29.38 0.62 -5.80
N GLN A 722 -29.40 0.52 -4.48
CA GLN A 722 -28.56 -0.41 -3.74
C GLN A 722 -29.12 -1.84 -3.84
N GLN A 723 -28.26 -2.81 -4.19
CA GLN A 723 -28.62 -4.22 -4.39
C GLN A 723 -27.99 -5.10 -3.32
N GLY A 724 -28.79 -5.97 -2.69
CA GLY A 724 -28.27 -6.94 -1.72
C GLY A 724 -28.11 -6.41 -0.29
N ALA A 725 -28.78 -5.32 0.06
CA ALA A 725 -28.80 -4.75 1.41
C ALA A 725 -29.34 -5.74 2.46
N GLU A 726 -30.38 -6.49 2.10
CA GLU A 726 -30.99 -7.50 2.98
C GLU A 726 -30.34 -8.89 2.84
N ALA A 727 -29.28 -9.02 2.03
CA ALA A 727 -28.64 -10.30 1.78
C ALA A 727 -27.89 -10.79 3.03
N VAL A 728 -28.04 -12.08 3.33
CA VAL A 728 -27.47 -12.70 4.53
C VAL A 728 -26.55 -13.88 4.20
N LEU A 729 -25.46 -13.97 4.94
CA LEU A 729 -24.60 -15.15 5.01
C LEU A 729 -25.25 -16.17 5.96
N GLN A 730 -25.49 -17.39 5.47
CA GLN A 730 -25.91 -18.51 6.31
C GLN A 730 -24.69 -19.08 7.04
N ASN A 731 -24.72 -19.11 8.37
CA ASN A 731 -23.62 -19.65 9.17
C ASN A 731 -23.80 -21.15 9.47
N PRO A 732 -22.72 -21.91 9.72
CA PRO A 732 -22.79 -23.35 9.99
C PRO A 732 -23.65 -23.74 11.21
N ASN A 733 -23.79 -22.87 12.21
CA ASN A 733 -24.65 -23.13 13.37
C ASN A 733 -26.14 -22.82 13.14
N GLY A 734 -26.54 -22.44 11.92
CA GLY A 734 -27.91 -22.07 11.55
C GLY A 734 -28.31 -20.62 11.84
N SER A 735 -27.41 -19.80 12.39
CA SER A 735 -27.61 -18.34 12.48
C SER A 735 -27.30 -17.65 11.15
N THR A 736 -27.65 -16.38 11.04
CA THR A 736 -27.29 -15.54 9.88
C THR A 736 -26.39 -14.38 10.26
N SER A 737 -25.67 -13.85 9.28
CA SER A 737 -24.89 -12.61 9.39
C SER A 737 -25.09 -11.76 8.14
N VAL A 738 -24.76 -10.48 8.18
CA VAL A 738 -24.80 -9.62 6.98
C VAL A 738 -23.85 -10.18 5.92
N LEU A 739 -24.34 -10.36 4.69
CA LEU A 739 -23.52 -10.79 3.56
C LEU A 739 -22.74 -9.61 3.00
N ASN A 740 -23.43 -8.56 2.57
CA ASN A 740 -22.82 -7.39 1.97
C ASN A 740 -22.75 -6.26 3.00
N ASP A 741 -21.58 -6.09 3.61
CA ASP A 741 -21.37 -4.95 4.52
C ASP A 741 -21.45 -3.62 3.74
N ARG A 742 -21.04 -3.64 2.46
CA ARG A 742 -21.11 -2.53 1.50
C ARG A 742 -21.80 -3.03 0.22
N PRO A 743 -23.14 -3.04 0.18
CA PRO A 743 -23.87 -3.63 -0.93
C PRO A 743 -23.58 -2.92 -2.27
N PRO A 744 -23.53 -3.64 -3.41
CA PRO A 744 -23.36 -3.03 -4.73
C PRO A 744 -24.39 -1.92 -5.00
N LEU A 745 -23.93 -0.79 -5.53
CA LEU A 745 -24.82 0.30 -5.95
C LEU A 745 -24.90 0.33 -7.48
N VAL A 746 -26.11 0.21 -8.02
CA VAL A 746 -26.38 0.15 -9.45
C VAL A 746 -26.94 1.49 -9.92
N LEU A 747 -26.36 2.06 -10.97
CA LEU A 747 -26.82 3.26 -11.65
C LEU A 747 -27.20 2.92 -13.09
N ASP A 748 -28.43 3.26 -13.49
CA ASP A 748 -28.85 3.27 -14.89
C ASP A 748 -28.93 4.70 -15.41
N GLY A 749 -28.39 4.93 -16.60
CA GLY A 749 -28.39 6.25 -17.20
C GLY A 749 -28.18 6.26 -18.71
N VAL A 750 -28.16 7.46 -19.27
CA VAL A 750 -27.88 7.70 -20.68
C VAL A 750 -26.82 8.78 -20.80
N ALA A 751 -25.68 8.44 -21.42
CA ALA A 751 -24.71 9.44 -21.82
C ALA A 751 -25.19 10.14 -23.09
N ARG A 752 -25.15 11.48 -23.10
CA ARG A 752 -25.60 12.32 -24.21
C ARG A 752 -24.46 13.17 -24.76
N PHE A 753 -24.49 13.41 -26.06
CA PHE A 753 -23.49 14.19 -26.78
C PHE A 753 -24.15 15.39 -27.45
N ALA A 754 -23.35 16.42 -27.75
CA ALA A 754 -23.83 17.64 -28.39
C ALA A 754 -24.36 17.41 -29.82
N ASP A 755 -23.88 16.36 -30.49
CA ASP A 755 -24.31 15.92 -31.83
C ASP A 755 -25.58 15.05 -31.82
N GLY A 756 -26.20 14.85 -30.65
CA GLY A 756 -27.42 14.06 -30.51
C GLY A 756 -27.20 12.57 -30.24
N ARG A 757 -25.96 12.06 -30.23
CA ARG A 757 -25.71 10.67 -29.83
C ARG A 757 -26.17 10.42 -28.40
N THR A 758 -26.67 9.21 -28.18
CA THR A 758 -27.05 8.70 -26.86
C THR A 758 -26.50 7.31 -26.64
N PHE A 759 -25.91 7.06 -25.48
CA PHE A 759 -25.39 5.76 -25.09
C PHE A 759 -26.01 5.33 -23.75
N PRO A 760 -27.04 4.46 -23.77
CA PRO A 760 -27.59 3.86 -22.55
C PRO A 760 -26.54 2.99 -21.87
N LEU A 761 -26.47 3.07 -20.54
CA LEU A 761 -25.46 2.39 -19.73
C LEU A 761 -26.04 1.98 -18.38
N THR A 762 -25.43 0.94 -17.81
CA THR A 762 -25.58 0.55 -16.41
C THR A 762 -24.19 0.50 -15.78
N ALA A 763 -23.97 1.25 -14.70
CA ALA A 763 -22.74 1.21 -13.90
C ALA A 763 -23.02 0.56 -12.54
N ILE A 764 -22.16 -0.36 -12.09
CA ILE A 764 -22.24 -1.00 -10.77
C ILE A 764 -20.95 -0.71 -10.02
N VAL A 765 -21.03 -0.03 -8.87
CA VAL A 765 -19.88 0.18 -7.99
C VAL A 765 -19.90 -0.82 -6.84
N VAL A 766 -18.74 -1.41 -6.54
CA VAL A 766 -18.58 -2.44 -5.50
C VAL A 766 -17.44 -2.13 -4.56
N HIS A 767 -17.57 -2.60 -3.31
CA HIS A 767 -16.48 -2.65 -2.34
C HIS A 767 -16.58 -3.93 -1.51
N GLN A 768 -16.01 -5.03 -2.03
CA GLN A 768 -16.11 -6.35 -1.39
C GLN A 768 -15.23 -6.46 -0.13
N ARG A 769 -15.42 -7.54 0.62
CA ARG A 769 -14.70 -7.79 1.89
C ARG A 769 -13.21 -7.98 1.66
N SER A 770 -12.37 -7.33 2.46
CA SER A 770 -10.91 -7.47 2.41
C SER A 770 -10.38 -8.86 2.80
N LEU A 771 -9.11 -9.13 2.45
CA LEU A 771 -8.38 -10.33 2.85
C LEU A 771 -8.00 -10.33 4.34
N SER A 772 -8.35 -9.30 5.10
CA SER A 772 -7.99 -9.21 6.52
C SER A 772 -8.56 -10.40 7.31
N GLY A 773 -7.65 -11.13 7.96
CA GLY A 773 -7.94 -12.34 8.73
C GLY A 773 -8.27 -13.57 7.87
N VAL A 774 -7.99 -13.55 6.55
CA VAL A 774 -8.29 -14.68 5.65
C VAL A 774 -7.55 -15.98 6.01
N ASN A 775 -6.36 -15.85 6.62
CA ASN A 775 -5.51 -16.95 7.09
C ASN A 775 -5.56 -17.15 8.61
N ASP A 776 -6.55 -16.58 9.31
CA ASP A 776 -6.63 -16.71 10.78
C ASP A 776 -7.08 -18.13 11.18
N ASP A 777 -6.15 -18.90 11.74
CA ASP A 777 -6.37 -20.27 12.25
C ASP A 777 -7.00 -20.30 13.66
N GLY A 778 -7.21 -19.15 14.28
CA GLY A 778 -7.93 -19.01 15.53
C GLY A 778 -9.39 -19.48 15.42
N PRO A 779 -10.04 -19.80 16.56
CA PRO A 779 -11.38 -20.35 16.57
C PRO A 779 -12.40 -19.42 15.91
N GLY A 780 -13.17 -19.95 14.97
CA GLY A 780 -14.21 -19.20 14.26
C GLY A 780 -15.43 -18.88 15.13
N SER A 781 -16.16 -17.83 14.76
CA SER A 781 -17.47 -17.50 15.36
C SER A 781 -18.61 -18.23 14.63
N ASN A 782 -19.81 -18.25 15.20
CA ASN A 782 -21.03 -18.75 14.54
C ASN A 782 -20.97 -20.18 13.94
N GLY A 783 -20.13 -21.05 14.49
CA GLY A 783 -19.99 -22.44 14.05
C GLY A 783 -18.95 -22.68 12.95
N TRP A 784 -18.25 -21.64 12.49
CA TRP A 784 -17.08 -21.77 11.62
C TRP A 784 -15.91 -22.41 12.38
N ALA A 785 -15.11 -23.26 11.73
CA ALA A 785 -14.00 -23.94 12.38
C ALA A 785 -12.88 -22.95 12.76
N THR A 786 -12.48 -22.12 11.79
CA THR A 786 -11.53 -21.02 11.99
C THR A 786 -12.14 -19.67 11.60
N ALA A 787 -11.57 -18.60 12.11
CA ALA A 787 -11.94 -17.24 11.72
C ALA A 787 -11.65 -17.00 10.22
N GLY A 788 -10.53 -17.52 9.71
CA GLY A 788 -10.15 -17.44 8.31
C GLY A 788 -11.11 -18.15 7.36
N GLN A 789 -11.62 -19.33 7.75
CA GLN A 789 -12.64 -20.03 6.95
C GLN A 789 -13.86 -19.14 6.72
N ARG A 790 -14.40 -18.52 7.78
CA ARG A 790 -15.52 -17.57 7.66
C ARG A 790 -15.23 -16.44 6.68
N VAL A 791 -14.01 -15.91 6.68
CA VAL A 791 -13.61 -14.81 5.78
C VAL A 791 -13.63 -15.27 4.33
N ARG A 792 -13.05 -16.43 4.02
CA ARG A 792 -13.02 -17.00 2.67
C ARG A 792 -14.43 -17.27 2.15
N ASP A 793 -15.25 -17.98 2.92
CA ASP A 793 -16.65 -18.27 2.56
C ASP A 793 -17.49 -17.00 2.36
N LYS A 794 -17.32 -15.99 3.22
CA LYS A 794 -18.05 -14.72 3.08
C LYS A 794 -17.65 -13.99 1.78
N ARG A 795 -16.36 -13.95 1.46
CA ARG A 795 -15.86 -13.35 0.21
C ARG A 795 -16.42 -14.08 -1.00
N GLN A 796 -16.38 -15.42 -1.02
CA GLN A 796 -16.98 -16.19 -2.11
C GLN A 796 -18.47 -15.89 -2.26
N LYS A 797 -19.23 -15.84 -1.17
CA LYS A 797 -20.67 -15.56 -1.24
C LYS A 797 -20.99 -14.13 -1.70
N GLN A 798 -20.11 -13.16 -1.46
CA GLN A 798 -20.24 -11.82 -2.04
C GLN A 798 -19.98 -11.85 -3.56
N ALA A 799 -18.99 -12.63 -4.01
CA ALA A 799 -18.73 -12.85 -5.43
C ALA A 799 -19.90 -13.55 -6.13
N ASP A 800 -20.43 -14.63 -5.55
CA ASP A 800 -21.62 -15.34 -6.05
C ASP A 800 -22.83 -14.42 -6.20
N PHE A 801 -23.07 -13.55 -5.20
CA PHE A 801 -24.17 -12.59 -5.21
C PHE A 801 -24.02 -11.60 -6.38
N LEU A 802 -22.84 -11.01 -6.54
CA LEU A 802 -22.56 -10.05 -7.61
C LEU A 802 -22.65 -10.72 -8.99
N ALA A 803 -22.10 -11.92 -9.14
CA ALA A 803 -22.20 -12.72 -10.36
C ALA A 803 -23.66 -12.97 -10.74
N THR A 804 -24.50 -13.35 -9.77
CA THR A 804 -25.94 -13.58 -9.98
C THR A 804 -26.66 -12.29 -10.39
N LEU A 805 -26.38 -11.17 -9.71
CA LEU A 805 -26.95 -9.86 -10.04
C LEU A 805 -26.64 -9.44 -11.50
N ILE A 806 -25.40 -9.65 -11.93
CA ILE A 806 -24.96 -9.37 -13.29
C ILE A 806 -25.66 -10.31 -14.27
N GLN A 807 -25.68 -11.60 -13.98
CA GLN A 807 -26.31 -12.60 -14.85
C GLN A 807 -27.80 -12.33 -15.04
N ASP A 808 -28.53 -12.03 -13.96
CA ASP A 808 -29.94 -11.67 -14.03
C ASP A 808 -30.15 -10.40 -14.86
N SER A 809 -29.23 -9.43 -14.76
CA SER A 809 -29.27 -8.20 -15.57
C SER A 809 -29.04 -8.47 -17.06
N GLN A 810 -28.10 -9.36 -17.41
CA GLN A 810 -27.84 -9.78 -18.80
C GLN A 810 -29.03 -10.57 -19.38
N GLN A 811 -29.70 -11.39 -18.56
CA GLN A 811 -30.87 -12.15 -19.00
C GLN A 811 -32.11 -11.27 -19.18
N ALA A 812 -32.29 -10.28 -18.30
CA ALA A 812 -33.39 -9.33 -18.39
C ALA A 812 -33.28 -8.43 -19.64
N ASP A 813 -32.07 -8.01 -20.00
CA ASP A 813 -31.79 -7.24 -21.21
C ASP A 813 -30.42 -7.61 -21.80
N PRO A 814 -30.40 -8.50 -22.83
CA PRO A 814 -29.16 -8.91 -23.48
C PRO A 814 -28.41 -7.80 -24.23
N ALA A 815 -29.05 -6.66 -24.49
CA ALA A 815 -28.42 -5.51 -25.15
C ALA A 815 -27.91 -4.45 -24.16
N ARG A 816 -28.10 -4.66 -22.85
CA ARG A 816 -27.67 -3.71 -21.81
C ARG A 816 -26.16 -3.62 -21.75
N HIS A 817 -25.62 -2.41 -21.84
CA HIS A 817 -24.19 -2.15 -21.64
C HIS A 817 -23.90 -2.03 -20.13
N ILE A 818 -23.15 -2.98 -19.57
CA ILE A 818 -22.84 -3.04 -18.13
C ILE A 818 -21.35 -2.77 -17.92
N VAL A 819 -21.06 -1.84 -17.00
CA VAL A 819 -19.71 -1.60 -16.46
C VAL A 819 -19.75 -1.85 -14.94
N VAL A 820 -18.97 -2.80 -14.45
CA VAL A 820 -18.80 -3.06 -13.02
C VAL A 820 -17.42 -2.56 -12.62
N LEU A 821 -17.33 -1.73 -11.59
CA LEU A 821 -16.07 -1.11 -11.17
C LEU A 821 -16.00 -0.98 -9.66
N GLY A 822 -14.81 -0.82 -9.10
CA GLY A 822 -14.66 -0.69 -7.64
C GLY A 822 -13.50 -1.49 -7.10
N ASP A 823 -13.43 -1.50 -5.77
CA ASP A 823 -12.46 -2.29 -5.00
C ASP A 823 -13.07 -3.67 -4.72
N PHE A 824 -12.62 -4.68 -5.47
CA PHE A 824 -13.08 -6.06 -5.25
C PHE A 824 -12.32 -6.72 -4.10
N ASN A 825 -11.28 -6.08 -3.58
CA ASN A 825 -10.36 -6.68 -2.61
C ASN A 825 -9.88 -8.06 -3.06
N ALA A 826 -9.73 -8.26 -4.37
CA ALA A 826 -9.36 -9.52 -5.00
C ALA A 826 -8.39 -9.19 -6.14
N PHE A 827 -7.50 -10.13 -6.44
CA PHE A 827 -6.51 -9.95 -7.50
C PHE A 827 -7.13 -10.30 -8.85
N GLU A 828 -6.47 -9.90 -9.94
CA GLU A 828 -6.87 -10.21 -11.31
C GLU A 828 -6.75 -11.70 -11.68
N PHE A 829 -6.25 -12.52 -10.76
CA PHE A 829 -6.05 -13.97 -10.85
C PHE A 829 -6.48 -14.66 -9.56
N ASN A 830 -6.50 -16.00 -9.59
CA ASN A 830 -6.75 -16.83 -8.42
C ASN A 830 -5.58 -16.76 -7.40
N ASP A 831 -5.87 -16.30 -6.19
CA ASP A 831 -4.91 -16.22 -5.08
C ASP A 831 -4.78 -17.52 -4.27
N GLY A 832 -5.45 -18.59 -4.71
CA GLY A 832 -5.50 -19.88 -4.04
C GLY A 832 -6.38 -19.89 -2.79
N LEU A 833 -6.88 -18.74 -2.34
CA LEU A 833 -7.79 -18.62 -1.20
C LEU A 833 -9.24 -18.52 -1.67
N VAL A 834 -9.54 -17.55 -2.55
CA VAL A 834 -10.87 -17.29 -3.12
C VAL A 834 -10.72 -16.64 -4.50
N ASP A 835 -11.28 -17.25 -5.55
CA ASP A 835 -11.28 -16.67 -6.90
C ASP A 835 -12.52 -15.79 -7.17
N ALA A 836 -12.57 -14.64 -6.48
CA ALA A 836 -13.71 -13.72 -6.59
C ALA A 836 -13.84 -13.10 -8.00
N ILE A 837 -12.73 -12.72 -8.64
CA ILE A 837 -12.75 -12.14 -9.98
C ILE A 837 -13.13 -13.19 -11.03
N GLY A 838 -12.59 -14.41 -10.96
CA GLY A 838 -13.01 -15.51 -11.82
C GLY A 838 -14.52 -15.79 -11.69
N THR A 839 -15.03 -15.85 -10.46
CA THR A 839 -16.47 -16.03 -10.19
C THR A 839 -17.32 -14.93 -10.85
N VAL A 840 -16.98 -13.66 -10.63
CA VAL A 840 -17.77 -12.51 -11.13
C VAL A 840 -17.67 -12.36 -12.65
N THR A 841 -16.53 -12.70 -13.25
CA THR A 841 -16.35 -12.65 -14.70
C THR A 841 -16.99 -13.84 -15.43
N GLY A 842 -17.39 -14.89 -14.72
CA GLY A 842 -17.87 -16.14 -15.32
C GLY A 842 -16.75 -17.05 -15.81
N LEU A 843 -15.52 -16.85 -15.31
CA LEU A 843 -14.33 -17.64 -15.58
C LEU A 843 -13.70 -18.15 -14.27
N PRO A 844 -14.45 -18.84 -13.39
CA PRO A 844 -13.92 -19.28 -12.12
C PRO A 844 -12.86 -20.37 -12.31
N SER A 845 -11.88 -20.38 -11.40
CA SER A 845 -10.95 -21.49 -11.21
C SER A 845 -11.66 -22.78 -10.84
N ALA A 846 -11.02 -23.93 -11.03
CA ALA A 846 -11.63 -25.19 -10.62
C ALA A 846 -11.68 -25.28 -9.08
N ASP A 847 -12.71 -25.93 -8.49
CA ASP A 847 -12.87 -26.09 -7.03
C ASP A 847 -11.62 -26.56 -6.28
N GLY A 848 -10.73 -27.34 -6.93
CA GLY A 848 -9.51 -27.83 -6.31
C GLY A 848 -8.35 -26.82 -6.25
N GLU A 849 -8.52 -25.65 -6.87
CA GLU A 849 -7.49 -24.61 -7.02
C GLU A 849 -7.68 -23.46 -6.03
N THR A 850 -8.70 -23.50 -5.18
CA THR A 850 -8.97 -22.50 -4.14
C THR A 850 -9.14 -23.17 -2.76
N ALA A 851 -9.25 -22.36 -1.71
CA ALA A 851 -9.48 -22.81 -0.33
C ALA A 851 -10.96 -22.73 0.08
N VAL A 852 -11.89 -22.73 -0.89
CA VAL A 852 -13.35 -22.70 -0.70
C VAL A 852 -13.98 -23.81 -1.54
N ASP A 853 -14.82 -24.65 -0.92
CA ASP A 853 -15.51 -25.71 -1.65
C ASP A 853 -16.65 -25.16 -2.55
N GLY A 854 -16.75 -25.64 -3.79
CA GLY A 854 -17.90 -25.41 -4.67
C GLY A 854 -17.95 -24.03 -5.35
N ASP A 855 -16.81 -23.37 -5.52
CA ASP A 855 -16.67 -22.04 -6.14
C ASP A 855 -16.34 -22.06 -7.64
N GLY A 856 -16.09 -23.22 -8.24
CA GLY A 856 -15.81 -23.40 -9.67
C GLY A 856 -17.03 -23.41 -10.59
N ALA A 857 -18.20 -23.01 -10.09
CA ALA A 857 -19.42 -22.95 -10.89
C ALA A 857 -19.45 -21.68 -11.76
N VAL A 858 -19.67 -21.85 -13.08
CA VAL A 858 -19.86 -20.71 -13.99
C VAL A 858 -21.23 -20.08 -13.75
N LEU A 859 -21.25 -18.90 -13.11
CA LEU A 859 -22.48 -18.18 -12.77
C LEU A 859 -22.86 -17.08 -13.79
N VAL A 860 -21.89 -16.59 -14.56
CA VAL A 860 -22.09 -15.51 -15.54
C VAL A 860 -21.84 -16.03 -16.95
N SER A 861 -22.81 -15.85 -17.85
CA SER A 861 -22.73 -16.22 -19.26
C SER A 861 -23.66 -15.31 -20.10
N PRO A 862 -23.13 -14.57 -21.10
CA PRO A 862 -21.72 -14.50 -21.51
C PRO A 862 -20.79 -13.95 -20.42
N SER A 863 -19.51 -14.34 -20.46
CA SER A 863 -18.49 -13.88 -19.53
C SER A 863 -18.25 -12.37 -19.67
N LEU A 864 -17.78 -11.74 -18.60
CA LEU A 864 -17.30 -10.36 -18.64
C LEU A 864 -15.85 -10.30 -19.09
N LEU A 865 -15.48 -9.20 -19.73
CA LEU A 865 -14.09 -8.83 -19.99
C LEU A 865 -13.55 -8.02 -18.81
N ASN A 866 -12.47 -8.49 -18.19
CA ASN A 866 -11.76 -7.72 -17.16
C ASN A 866 -10.80 -6.74 -17.83
N MET A 867 -11.22 -5.47 -17.94
CA MET A 867 -10.43 -4.43 -18.58
C MET A 867 -9.10 -4.17 -17.88
N THR A 868 -8.97 -4.51 -16.60
CA THR A 868 -7.69 -4.40 -15.87
C THR A 868 -6.58 -5.22 -16.54
N LEU A 869 -6.93 -6.38 -17.12
CA LEU A 869 -5.99 -7.25 -17.83
C LEU A 869 -5.60 -6.71 -19.21
N GLU A 870 -6.28 -5.68 -19.72
CA GLU A 870 -5.93 -5.03 -20.99
C GLU A 870 -4.85 -3.95 -20.82
N ALA A 871 -4.52 -3.56 -19.58
CA ALA A 871 -3.37 -2.70 -19.32
C ALA A 871 -2.05 -3.43 -19.63
N ALA A 872 -1.00 -2.66 -19.95
CA ALA A 872 0.36 -3.18 -20.06
C ALA A 872 0.78 -3.85 -18.74
N ASN A 873 1.54 -4.95 -18.80
CA ASN A 873 1.86 -5.78 -17.61
C ASN A 873 2.45 -4.96 -16.45
N ASP A 874 3.34 -4.02 -16.76
CA ASP A 874 4.00 -3.13 -15.79
C ASP A 874 3.08 -2.02 -15.25
N GLU A 875 1.87 -1.89 -15.78
CA GLU A 875 0.83 -0.97 -15.34
C GLU A 875 -0.36 -1.70 -14.65
N ARG A 876 -0.30 -3.03 -14.45
CA ARG A 876 -1.37 -3.82 -13.79
C ARG A 876 -1.27 -3.78 -12.28
N TYR A 877 -1.39 -2.59 -11.71
CA TYR A 877 -1.49 -2.42 -10.26
C TYR A 877 -2.31 -1.19 -9.94
N SER A 878 -3.01 -1.24 -8.82
CA SER A 878 -3.64 -0.07 -8.20
C SER A 878 -3.14 0.13 -6.76
N PHE A 879 -2.47 -0.86 -6.19
CA PHE A 879 -2.17 -0.92 -4.77
C PHE A 879 -0.77 -1.52 -4.54
N VAL A 880 -0.07 -1.07 -3.50
CA VAL A 880 1.22 -1.64 -3.08
C VAL A 880 1.14 -2.02 -1.60
N PHE A 881 1.23 -3.31 -1.30
CA PHE A 881 1.13 -3.84 0.05
C PHE A 881 2.09 -4.99 0.27
N ASP A 882 2.62 -5.09 1.50
CA ASP A 882 3.71 -6.02 1.84
C ASP A 882 4.84 -6.01 0.79
N TYR A 883 5.14 -4.80 0.31
CA TYR A 883 6.13 -4.50 -0.72
C TYR A 883 5.85 -5.05 -2.13
N GLN A 884 4.64 -5.53 -2.39
CA GLN A 884 4.20 -6.06 -3.68
C GLN A 884 3.28 -5.10 -4.42
N ALA A 885 3.57 -4.84 -5.69
CA ALA A 885 2.64 -4.18 -6.59
C ALA A 885 1.54 -5.17 -7.02
N GLN A 886 0.28 -4.75 -6.92
CA GLN A 886 -0.89 -5.60 -7.13
C GLN A 886 -2.13 -4.79 -7.49
N SER A 887 -3.11 -5.42 -8.14
CA SER A 887 -4.40 -4.80 -8.45
C SER A 887 -5.48 -5.31 -7.53
N LEU A 888 -6.27 -4.40 -6.95
CA LEU A 888 -7.52 -4.73 -6.21
C LEU A 888 -8.73 -3.99 -6.78
N ASP A 889 -8.48 -2.89 -7.50
CA ASP A 889 -9.51 -2.12 -8.19
C ASP A 889 -9.62 -2.61 -9.63
N HIS A 890 -10.81 -3.04 -10.00
CA HIS A 890 -11.05 -3.60 -11.33
C HIS A 890 -12.16 -2.85 -12.06
N VAL A 891 -12.10 -2.93 -13.39
CA VAL A 891 -13.20 -2.53 -14.27
C VAL A 891 -13.56 -3.73 -15.15
N LEU A 892 -14.79 -4.20 -15.06
CA LEU A 892 -15.34 -5.30 -15.83
C LEU A 892 -16.42 -4.79 -16.77
N VAL A 893 -16.44 -5.26 -18.01
CA VAL A 893 -17.47 -4.91 -19.00
C VAL A 893 -18.13 -6.15 -19.57
N ASN A 894 -19.41 -6.09 -19.88
CA ASN A 894 -20.11 -7.22 -20.46
C ASN A 894 -19.96 -7.29 -21.99
N GLN A 895 -20.21 -8.47 -22.55
CA GLN A 895 -20.06 -8.71 -23.99
C GLN A 895 -20.94 -7.78 -24.85
N ALA A 896 -22.13 -7.40 -24.38
CA ALA A 896 -23.01 -6.49 -25.13
C ALA A 896 -22.40 -5.11 -25.35
N LEU A 897 -21.60 -4.60 -24.39
CA LEU A 897 -20.85 -3.36 -24.54
C LEU A 897 -19.72 -3.53 -25.58
N VAL A 898 -18.97 -4.62 -25.48
CA VAL A 898 -17.85 -4.94 -26.39
C VAL A 898 -18.32 -5.09 -27.84
N ASP A 899 -19.44 -5.79 -28.05
CA ASP A 899 -20.00 -6.07 -29.38
C ASP A 899 -20.89 -4.93 -29.92
N SER A 900 -21.06 -3.86 -29.16
CA SER A 900 -21.93 -2.76 -29.54
C SER A 900 -21.42 -2.10 -30.82
N PRO A 901 -22.25 -1.94 -31.88
CA PRO A 901 -21.84 -1.27 -33.10
C PRO A 901 -21.53 0.22 -32.89
N MET A 902 -21.92 0.76 -31.73
CA MET A 902 -21.60 2.14 -31.33
C MET A 902 -20.19 2.27 -30.78
N VAL A 903 -19.57 1.20 -30.28
CA VAL A 903 -18.27 1.24 -29.60
C VAL A 903 -17.16 0.91 -30.60
N VAL A 904 -16.16 1.79 -30.68
CA VAL A 904 -15.02 1.68 -31.60
C VAL A 904 -13.76 1.20 -30.88
N ALA A 905 -13.59 1.59 -29.62
CA ALA A 905 -12.44 1.21 -28.80
C ALA A 905 -12.77 1.25 -27.31
N LEU A 906 -12.05 0.43 -26.54
CA LEU A 906 -12.05 0.39 -25.09
C LEU A 906 -10.60 0.55 -24.64
N ASP A 907 -10.33 1.59 -23.86
CA ASP A 907 -8.99 1.87 -23.34
C ASP A 907 -9.03 1.97 -21.82
N ILE A 908 -8.06 1.34 -21.15
CA ILE A 908 -7.92 1.36 -19.69
C ILE A 908 -6.62 2.09 -19.31
N SER A 909 -6.64 2.86 -18.23
CA SER A 909 -5.43 3.47 -17.66
C SER A 909 -5.63 3.80 -16.19
N HIS A 910 -4.54 4.05 -15.49
CA HIS A 910 -4.57 4.47 -14.09
C HIS A 910 -3.98 5.88 -13.96
N ALA A 911 -4.51 6.68 -13.04
CA ALA A 911 -3.79 7.85 -12.58
C ALA A 911 -2.86 7.44 -11.44
N ARG A 912 -1.54 7.61 -11.65
CA ARG A 912 -0.49 7.22 -10.70
C ARG A 912 -0.23 8.36 -9.76
N ILE A 913 -0.96 8.38 -8.66
CA ILE A 913 -0.95 9.47 -7.69
C ILE A 913 -0.81 8.96 -6.25
N ASN A 914 -1.01 7.68 -5.97
CA ASN A 914 -1.12 7.14 -4.61
C ASN A 914 -0.09 6.05 -4.34
N ALA A 915 -0.22 4.88 -4.97
CA ALA A 915 0.43 3.64 -4.53
C ALA A 915 1.97 3.71 -4.50
N ASP A 916 2.57 4.46 -5.42
CA ASP A 916 4.03 4.59 -5.59
C ASP A 916 4.68 5.71 -4.78
N PHE A 917 3.91 6.50 -4.04
CA PHE A 917 4.43 7.65 -3.28
C PHE A 917 4.73 7.26 -1.83
N PRO A 918 5.71 7.89 -1.16
CA PRO A 918 5.96 7.62 0.26
C PRO A 918 4.83 8.16 1.14
N GLU A 919 4.56 7.53 2.28
CA GLU A 919 3.43 7.87 3.15
C GLU A 919 3.45 9.35 3.61
N VAL A 920 4.63 9.94 3.77
CA VAL A 920 4.77 11.37 4.12
C VAL A 920 4.21 12.33 3.05
N ALA A 921 4.03 11.88 1.81
CA ALA A 921 3.40 12.66 0.75
C ALA A 921 1.92 12.96 1.03
N ARG A 922 1.28 12.20 1.96
CA ARG A 922 -0.06 12.52 2.46
C ARG A 922 -0.15 13.94 3.02
N ASN A 923 0.95 14.45 3.58
CA ASN A 923 1.03 15.76 4.23
C ASN A 923 1.05 16.93 3.24
N ASP A 924 1.44 16.71 1.98
CA ASP A 924 1.48 17.75 0.96
C ASP A 924 0.06 18.06 0.47
N VAL A 925 -0.35 19.31 0.59
CA VAL A 925 -1.73 19.74 0.30
C VAL A 925 -1.93 20.20 -1.14
N ASP A 926 -0.82 20.46 -1.84
CA ASP A 926 -0.80 21.05 -3.18
C ASP A 926 -0.73 19.98 -4.29
N THR A 927 -0.59 18.71 -3.90
CA THR A 927 -0.49 17.56 -4.82
C THR A 927 -1.64 16.58 -4.56
N PRO A 928 -2.04 15.77 -5.56
CA PRO A 928 -3.04 14.73 -5.33
C PRO A 928 -2.50 13.55 -4.52
N THR A 929 -1.21 13.55 -4.15
CA THR A 929 -0.52 12.31 -3.85
C THR A 929 -0.85 11.73 -2.49
N ARG A 930 -1.03 10.41 -2.37
CA ARG A 930 -1.36 9.77 -1.09
C ARG A 930 -2.59 10.37 -0.43
N LEU A 931 -3.62 10.69 -1.22
CA LEU A 931 -4.97 10.82 -0.65
C LEU A 931 -5.46 9.45 -0.18
N SER A 932 -5.17 8.44 -0.98
CA SER A 932 -5.44 7.03 -0.77
C SER A 932 -4.13 6.25 -0.86
N ASP A 933 -4.16 4.98 -0.49
CA ASP A 933 -3.20 3.94 -0.83
C ASP A 933 -3.48 3.27 -2.20
N HIS A 934 -4.63 3.55 -2.83
CA HIS A 934 -5.04 3.04 -4.13
C HIS A 934 -4.93 4.09 -5.25
N ASP A 935 -4.34 3.73 -6.39
CA ASP A 935 -4.40 4.50 -7.63
C ASP A 935 -5.77 4.32 -8.32
N PRO A 936 -6.46 5.41 -8.68
CA PRO A 936 -7.72 5.31 -9.41
C PRO A 936 -7.54 4.84 -10.85
N THR A 937 -8.53 4.10 -11.34
CA THR A 937 -8.57 3.46 -12.66
C THR A 937 -9.65 4.10 -13.53
N VAL A 938 -9.35 4.34 -14.81
CA VAL A 938 -10.25 4.96 -15.80
C VAL A 938 -10.40 4.06 -17.02
N LEU A 939 -11.65 3.77 -17.37
CA LEU A 939 -12.08 3.20 -18.64
C LEU A 939 -12.61 4.29 -19.57
N LEU A 940 -12.06 4.37 -20.77
CA LEU A 940 -12.57 5.19 -21.87
C LEU A 940 -13.31 4.29 -22.87
N VAL A 941 -14.58 4.57 -23.10
CA VAL A 941 -15.39 3.91 -24.13
C VAL A 941 -15.53 4.87 -25.29
N ARG A 942 -14.81 4.63 -26.38
CA ARG A 942 -14.87 5.49 -27.57
C ARG A 942 -16.06 5.11 -28.43
N LEU A 943 -16.95 6.05 -28.69
CA LEU A 943 -18.09 5.84 -29.57
C LEU A 943 -17.79 6.26 -31.01
N ALA A 944 -18.47 5.64 -31.96
CA ALA A 944 -18.47 6.08 -33.35
C ALA A 944 -19.09 7.50 -33.42
N PRO A 945 -18.46 8.47 -34.10
CA PRO A 945 -19.07 9.76 -34.38
C PRO A 945 -20.30 9.59 -35.30
N VAL A 946 -21.26 10.51 -35.20
CA VAL A 946 -22.32 10.62 -36.21
C VAL A 946 -21.76 11.42 -37.37
N GLU A 947 -21.66 10.80 -38.54
CA GLU A 947 -21.35 11.53 -39.77
C GLU A 947 -22.59 12.27 -40.26
N THR A 948 -22.47 13.59 -40.48
CA THR A 948 -23.54 14.41 -41.06
C THR A 948 -23.07 15.15 -42.31
N ALA A 949 -23.85 15.04 -43.38
CA ALA A 949 -23.70 15.83 -44.60
C ALA A 949 -24.78 16.94 -44.61
N ASP A 950 -24.67 17.92 -45.50
CA ASP A 950 -25.71 18.94 -45.72
C ASP A 950 -25.79 19.23 -47.22
N LEU A 951 -26.71 18.56 -47.91
CA LEU A 951 -26.94 18.57 -49.35
C LEU A 951 -27.91 19.68 -49.74
N GLY A 952 -27.38 20.86 -50.01
CA GLY A 952 -28.15 21.94 -50.64
C GLY A 952 -28.25 21.77 -52.15
N ILE A 953 -29.45 21.90 -52.71
CA ILE A 953 -29.64 21.98 -54.16
C ILE A 953 -30.30 23.30 -54.59
N GLU A 954 -29.71 23.96 -55.57
CA GLU A 954 -30.27 25.13 -56.24
C GLU A 954 -30.54 24.80 -57.70
N VAL A 955 -31.64 25.30 -58.26
CA VAL A 955 -32.00 25.09 -59.66
C VAL A 955 -32.36 26.43 -60.29
N GLU A 956 -31.79 26.71 -61.45
CA GLU A 956 -32.11 27.88 -62.25
C GLU A 956 -32.46 27.51 -63.69
N ALA A 957 -33.38 28.28 -64.27
CA ALA A 957 -33.64 28.28 -65.69
C ALA A 957 -32.69 29.27 -66.38
N ILE A 958 -31.98 28.84 -67.42
CA ILE A 958 -31.01 29.68 -68.14
C ILE A 958 -31.71 30.83 -68.88
N GLU A 959 -32.92 30.58 -69.38
CA GLU A 959 -33.78 31.54 -70.06
C GLU A 959 -35.14 31.56 -69.35
N ALA A 960 -35.70 32.75 -69.07
CA ALA A 960 -37.01 32.87 -68.44
C ALA A 960 -38.17 32.53 -69.41
N GLU A 961 -37.93 32.67 -70.71
CA GLU A 961 -38.91 32.46 -71.78
C GLU A 961 -38.22 31.87 -73.02
N VAL A 962 -38.81 30.83 -73.63
CA VAL A 962 -38.31 30.26 -74.88
C VAL A 962 -39.44 30.05 -75.89
N VAL A 963 -39.11 30.16 -77.18
CA VAL A 963 -40.05 29.85 -78.26
C VAL A 963 -40.15 28.33 -78.44
N ALA A 964 -41.34 27.79 -78.66
CA ALA A 964 -41.54 26.38 -78.96
C ALA A 964 -40.60 25.91 -80.11
N GLY A 965 -39.87 24.80 -79.88
CA GLY A 965 -38.82 24.31 -80.77
C GLY A 965 -37.40 24.79 -80.44
N GLN A 966 -37.23 25.74 -79.51
CA GLN A 966 -35.93 26.08 -78.93
C GLN A 966 -35.61 25.22 -77.70
N ALA A 967 -34.35 25.20 -77.29
CA ALA A 967 -33.92 24.46 -76.11
C ALA A 967 -34.36 25.18 -74.82
N MET A 968 -35.09 24.49 -73.97
CA MET A 968 -35.22 24.83 -72.55
C MET A 968 -33.93 24.33 -71.87
N ALA A 969 -33.24 25.18 -71.12
CA ALA A 969 -32.02 24.81 -70.43
C ALA A 969 -32.12 25.18 -68.96
N PHE A 970 -31.64 24.28 -68.10
CA PHE A 970 -31.61 24.42 -66.65
C PHE A 970 -30.23 24.05 -66.13
N ALA A 971 -29.81 24.70 -65.04
CA ALA A 971 -28.66 24.30 -64.25
C ALA A 971 -29.13 23.94 -62.83
N ALA A 972 -28.76 22.76 -62.35
CA ALA A 972 -28.99 22.33 -60.98
C ALA A 972 -27.63 22.16 -60.28
N THR A 973 -27.39 22.93 -59.23
CA THR A 973 -26.14 22.92 -58.46
C THR A 973 -26.37 22.21 -57.14
N LEU A 974 -25.67 21.11 -56.92
CA LEU A 974 -25.65 20.36 -55.66
C LEU A 974 -24.37 20.71 -54.89
N VAL A 975 -24.50 21.06 -53.62
CA VAL A 975 -23.39 21.34 -52.70
C VAL A 975 -23.53 20.43 -51.49
N ASN A 976 -22.42 19.88 -51.00
CA ASN A 976 -22.36 19.33 -49.64
C ASN A 976 -21.72 20.38 -48.70
N ALA A 977 -22.52 21.15 -47.99
CA ALA A 977 -22.09 22.16 -47.02
C ALA A 977 -21.78 21.58 -45.62
N GLY A 978 -22.00 20.27 -45.46
CA GLY A 978 -21.85 19.56 -44.19
C GLY A 978 -20.40 19.28 -43.82
N PRO A 979 -20.12 18.96 -42.55
CA PRO A 979 -18.77 18.66 -42.09
C PRO A 979 -18.22 17.34 -42.65
N ASP A 980 -19.08 16.38 -42.98
CA ASP A 980 -18.70 15.05 -43.46
C ASP A 980 -19.10 14.82 -44.91
N ALA A 981 -18.55 13.75 -45.51
CA ALA A 981 -18.85 13.39 -46.88
C ALA A 981 -20.25 12.77 -46.98
N ALA A 982 -21.01 13.16 -48.00
CA ALA A 982 -22.24 12.47 -48.36
C ALA A 982 -21.91 11.14 -49.05
N GLN A 983 -22.29 10.04 -48.43
CA GLN A 983 -22.14 8.68 -48.95
C GLN A 983 -23.34 8.34 -49.84
N PHE A 984 -23.06 7.86 -51.04
CA PHE A 984 -24.03 7.52 -52.08
C PHE A 984 -25.06 8.63 -52.39
N PRO A 985 -24.63 9.87 -52.65
CA PRO A 985 -25.56 10.95 -52.99
C PRO A 985 -26.27 10.65 -54.32
N GLY A 986 -27.58 10.88 -54.34
CA GLY A 986 -28.45 10.76 -55.50
C GLY A 986 -29.14 12.09 -55.80
N VAL A 987 -29.30 12.39 -57.08
CA VAL A 987 -30.03 13.57 -57.59
C VAL A 987 -31.12 13.11 -58.52
N GLY A 988 -32.38 13.39 -58.17
CA GLY A 988 -33.55 13.12 -59.01
C GLY A 988 -34.10 14.40 -59.59
N ALA A 989 -34.34 14.43 -60.89
CA ALA A 989 -34.95 15.56 -61.58
C ALA A 989 -36.26 15.15 -62.29
N VAL A 990 -37.28 16.01 -62.19
CA VAL A 990 -38.60 15.85 -62.79
C VAL A 990 -38.94 17.10 -63.59
N LEU A 991 -39.01 16.95 -64.90
CA LEU A 991 -39.50 17.97 -65.81
C LEU A 991 -41.00 17.76 -66.06
N ASP A 992 -41.83 18.79 -65.87
CA ASP A 992 -43.31 18.69 -65.93
C ASP A 992 -43.89 18.64 -67.37
N VAL A 993 -43.13 18.05 -68.29
CA VAL A 993 -43.54 17.78 -69.66
C VAL A 993 -42.89 16.50 -70.18
N GLU A 994 -43.61 15.77 -71.03
CA GLU A 994 -43.06 14.61 -71.76
C GLU A 994 -42.21 15.09 -72.94
N VAL A 995 -40.92 14.80 -72.88
CA VAL A 995 -39.93 15.07 -73.93
C VAL A 995 -38.97 13.89 -74.03
N ASP A 996 -38.81 13.36 -75.24
CA ASP A 996 -37.93 12.19 -75.49
C ASP A 996 -36.46 12.59 -75.68
N ASP A 997 -36.17 13.90 -75.67
CA ASP A 997 -34.86 14.49 -75.99
C ASP A 997 -34.20 15.22 -74.83
N LEU A 998 -34.60 14.94 -73.58
CA LEU A 998 -33.91 15.46 -72.40
C LEU A 998 -32.46 14.95 -72.38
N VAL A 999 -31.52 15.89 -72.34
CA VAL A 999 -30.08 15.62 -72.19
C VAL A 999 -29.64 16.11 -70.82
N VAL A 1000 -28.92 15.25 -70.09
CA VAL A 1000 -28.29 15.58 -68.81
C VAL A 1000 -26.78 15.50 -68.96
N SER A 1001 -26.09 16.57 -68.60
CA SER A 1001 -24.63 16.60 -68.49
C SER A 1001 -24.25 16.77 -67.02
N ALA A 1002 -23.58 15.78 -66.45
CA ALA A 1002 -23.08 15.78 -65.08
C ALA A 1002 -21.54 15.84 -65.05
N ALA A 1003 -20.96 16.23 -63.91
CA ALA A 1003 -19.51 16.21 -63.71
C ALA A 1003 -18.94 14.78 -63.65
N ASP A 1004 -17.63 14.64 -63.86
CA ASP A 1004 -16.94 13.35 -63.82
C ASP A 1004 -17.20 12.60 -62.49
N GLY A 1005 -17.53 11.32 -62.60
CA GLY A 1005 -17.83 10.43 -61.46
C GLY A 1005 -19.32 10.28 -61.13
N TRP A 1006 -20.22 11.03 -61.79
CA TRP A 1006 -21.66 10.82 -61.68
C TRP A 1006 -22.18 9.86 -62.76
N SER A 1007 -23.03 8.92 -62.36
CA SER A 1007 -23.74 8.00 -63.25
C SER A 1007 -25.21 8.39 -63.31
N CYS A 1008 -25.69 8.77 -64.50
CA CYS A 1008 -27.10 9.13 -64.71
C CYS A 1008 -27.82 8.05 -65.53
N ASP A 1009 -29.02 7.71 -65.09
CA ASP A 1009 -29.93 6.84 -65.83
C ASP A 1009 -30.42 7.51 -67.13
N ALA A 1010 -30.91 6.71 -68.08
CA ALA A 1010 -31.57 7.23 -69.25
C ALA A 1010 -32.89 7.94 -68.84
N PRO A 1011 -33.15 9.16 -69.34
CA PRO A 1011 -34.41 9.86 -69.04
C PRO A 1011 -35.65 9.05 -69.44
N VAL A 1012 -36.69 9.12 -68.61
CA VAL A 1012 -37.95 8.39 -68.80
C VAL A 1012 -39.09 9.39 -68.96
N ALA A 1013 -39.61 9.51 -70.18
CA ALA A 1013 -40.83 10.27 -70.48
C ALA A 1013 -42.06 9.39 -70.25
N ALA A 1014 -42.90 9.75 -69.28
CA ALA A 1014 -44.14 9.04 -68.98
C ALA A 1014 -45.12 9.92 -68.17
N THR A 1015 -46.42 9.70 -68.39
CA THR A 1015 -47.52 10.25 -67.57
C THR A 1015 -47.52 11.78 -67.41
N GLY A 1016 -47.09 12.51 -68.43
CA GLY A 1016 -47.05 13.97 -68.45
C GLY A 1016 -45.73 14.58 -67.97
N THR A 1017 -44.72 13.77 -67.61
CA THR A 1017 -43.44 14.22 -67.07
C THR A 1017 -42.26 13.49 -67.69
N THR A 1018 -41.07 14.07 -67.59
CA THR A 1018 -39.80 13.41 -67.92
C THR A 1018 -38.92 13.37 -66.68
N THR A 1019 -38.49 12.17 -66.26
CA THR A 1019 -37.68 11.99 -65.06
C THR A 1019 -36.29 11.48 -65.38
N VAL A 1020 -35.32 11.81 -64.53
CA VAL A 1020 -33.95 11.31 -64.60
C VAL A 1020 -33.36 11.24 -63.20
N SER A 1021 -32.50 10.26 -62.95
CA SER A 1021 -31.81 10.08 -61.68
C SER A 1021 -30.32 9.91 -61.93
N CYS A 1022 -29.51 10.56 -61.11
CA CYS A 1022 -28.06 10.48 -61.12
C CYS A 1022 -27.57 10.07 -59.74
N SER A 1023 -26.47 9.33 -59.67
CA SER A 1023 -25.83 8.92 -58.42
C SER A 1023 -24.31 8.91 -58.52
N ARG A 1024 -23.65 8.96 -57.36
CA ARG A 1024 -22.20 8.84 -57.20
C ARG A 1024 -21.90 8.12 -55.88
N ASP A 1025 -20.69 7.55 -55.73
CA ASP A 1025 -20.31 6.85 -54.50
C ASP A 1025 -20.10 7.81 -53.31
N VAL A 1026 -19.41 8.94 -53.52
CA VAL A 1026 -19.09 9.92 -52.45
C VAL A 1026 -19.05 11.33 -53.02
N LEU A 1027 -19.63 12.30 -52.30
CA LEU A 1027 -19.44 13.75 -52.48
C LEU A 1027 -18.78 14.31 -51.20
N ALA A 1028 -17.56 14.84 -51.30
CA ALA A 1028 -16.80 15.25 -50.12
C ALA A 1028 -17.42 16.51 -49.46
N ALA A 1029 -17.07 16.75 -48.20
CA ALA A 1029 -17.45 17.97 -47.50
C ALA A 1029 -16.90 19.21 -48.23
N GLY A 1030 -17.77 20.18 -48.50
CA GLY A 1030 -17.48 21.40 -49.25
C GLY A 1030 -17.45 21.25 -50.78
N ASP A 1031 -17.65 20.06 -51.34
CA ASP A 1031 -17.69 19.86 -52.79
C ASP A 1031 -19.00 20.37 -53.40
N GLU A 1032 -18.89 20.89 -54.63
CA GLU A 1032 -19.99 21.39 -55.46
C GLU A 1032 -19.97 20.70 -56.82
N THR A 1033 -21.15 20.38 -57.36
CA THR A 1033 -21.32 19.85 -58.71
C THR A 1033 -22.53 20.45 -59.41
N VAL A 1034 -22.42 20.66 -60.72
CA VAL A 1034 -23.50 21.22 -61.54
C VAL A 1034 -24.01 20.17 -62.54
N PHE A 1035 -25.32 20.02 -62.61
CA PHE A 1035 -26.03 19.23 -63.63
C PHE A 1035 -26.67 20.20 -64.62
N ALA A 1036 -26.26 20.12 -65.88
CA ALA A 1036 -26.91 20.88 -66.96
C ALA A 1036 -27.97 19.99 -67.62
N LEU A 1037 -29.22 20.44 -67.62
CA LEU A 1037 -30.35 19.74 -68.22
C LEU A 1037 -30.89 20.56 -69.38
N SER A 1038 -31.10 19.93 -70.53
CA SER A 1038 -31.70 20.61 -71.68
C SER A 1038 -32.60 19.71 -72.50
N ALA A 1039 -33.75 20.23 -72.92
CA ALA A 1039 -34.72 19.56 -73.78
C ALA A 1039 -35.38 20.56 -74.74
N THR A 1040 -35.91 20.09 -75.86
CA THR A 1040 -36.62 20.98 -76.78
C THR A 1040 -38.00 21.35 -76.21
N ALA A 1041 -38.32 22.65 -76.18
CA ALA A 1041 -39.63 23.16 -75.78
C ALA A 1041 -40.73 22.61 -76.71
N PRO A 1042 -41.64 21.74 -76.22
CA PRO A 1042 -42.63 21.13 -77.08
C PRO A 1042 -43.77 22.10 -77.39
N ALA A 1043 -44.34 22.01 -78.59
CA ALA A 1043 -45.48 22.85 -78.98
C ALA A 1043 -46.71 22.66 -78.07
N THR A 1044 -46.82 21.52 -77.37
CA THR A 1044 -47.86 21.23 -76.37
C THR A 1044 -47.74 22.08 -75.10
N ALA A 1045 -46.60 22.74 -74.86
CA ALA A 1045 -46.37 23.59 -73.70
C ALA A 1045 -46.60 25.09 -73.97
N ILE A 1046 -46.95 25.49 -75.21
CA ILE A 1046 -47.21 26.90 -75.54
C ILE A 1046 -48.28 27.50 -74.62
N GLY A 1047 -47.96 28.63 -73.98
CA GLY A 1047 -48.87 29.37 -73.12
C GLY A 1047 -48.90 28.91 -71.66
N ARG A 1048 -48.01 27.99 -71.25
CA ARG A 1048 -47.76 27.63 -69.85
C ARG A 1048 -46.26 27.63 -69.53
N GLU A 1049 -45.94 27.59 -68.25
CA GLU A 1049 -44.58 27.34 -67.76
C GLU A 1049 -44.29 25.83 -67.75
N VAL A 1050 -43.03 25.48 -68.06
CA VAL A 1050 -42.48 24.14 -67.89
C VAL A 1050 -41.51 24.18 -66.72
N SER A 1051 -41.79 23.40 -65.69
CA SER A 1051 -41.04 23.38 -64.43
C SER A 1051 -40.10 22.18 -64.37
N LEU A 1052 -38.88 22.41 -63.89
CA LEU A 1052 -37.93 21.39 -63.47
C LEU A 1052 -37.85 21.40 -61.94
N THR A 1053 -38.28 20.31 -61.31
CA THR A 1053 -38.05 20.06 -59.89
C THR A 1053 -36.86 19.13 -59.73
N VAL A 1054 -35.87 19.49 -58.92
CA VAL A 1054 -34.72 18.64 -58.61
C VAL A 1054 -34.64 18.44 -57.11
N ALA A 1055 -34.33 17.21 -56.70
CA ALA A 1055 -34.12 16.84 -55.30
C ALA A 1055 -32.85 16.01 -55.14
N ALA A 1056 -32.16 16.18 -54.02
CA ALA A 1056 -31.00 15.42 -53.61
C ALA A 1056 -31.31 14.54 -52.39
N ALA A 1057 -30.52 13.49 -52.19
CA ALA A 1057 -30.55 12.66 -50.98
C ALA A 1057 -29.22 11.92 -50.85
N SER A 1058 -28.86 11.46 -49.64
CA SER A 1058 -27.73 10.56 -49.44
C SER A 1058 -27.98 9.53 -48.32
N GLN A 1059 -27.04 8.60 -48.13
CA GLN A 1059 -27.05 7.69 -46.96
C GLN A 1059 -26.47 8.33 -45.71
N THR A 1060 -25.56 9.31 -45.87
CA THR A 1060 -25.12 10.14 -44.74
C THR A 1060 -26.30 11.00 -44.31
N GLN A 1061 -26.52 11.11 -43.00
CA GLN A 1061 -27.64 11.87 -42.49
C GLN A 1061 -27.51 13.35 -42.85
N ASP A 1062 -28.59 13.91 -43.41
CA ASP A 1062 -28.74 15.33 -43.66
C ASP A 1062 -29.67 15.96 -42.62
N PRO A 1063 -29.18 16.85 -41.74
CA PRO A 1063 -30.02 17.51 -40.76
C PRO A 1063 -30.87 18.65 -41.35
N GLU A 1064 -30.55 19.18 -42.53
CA GLU A 1064 -31.15 20.38 -43.13
C GLU A 1064 -32.01 20.09 -44.36
N VAL A 1065 -32.78 19.00 -44.33
CA VAL A 1065 -33.65 18.46 -45.42
C VAL A 1065 -34.55 19.46 -46.18
N GLY A 1066 -34.71 20.69 -45.68
CA GLY A 1066 -35.44 21.77 -46.32
C GLY A 1066 -34.73 22.40 -47.52
N ASN A 1067 -33.41 22.22 -47.68
CA ASN A 1067 -32.63 22.72 -48.82
C ASN A 1067 -32.33 21.63 -49.87
N ASP A 1068 -32.72 20.38 -49.64
CA ASP A 1068 -32.50 19.24 -50.54
C ASP A 1068 -33.34 19.27 -51.83
N SER A 1069 -34.22 20.26 -52.03
CA SER A 1069 -35.01 20.36 -53.26
C SER A 1069 -35.20 21.80 -53.74
N ALA A 1070 -35.20 21.98 -55.05
CA ALA A 1070 -35.43 23.27 -55.70
C ALA A 1070 -36.22 23.11 -57.01
N VAL A 1071 -36.85 24.20 -57.44
CA VAL A 1071 -37.66 24.24 -58.66
C VAL A 1071 -37.33 25.49 -59.48
N ALA A 1072 -37.20 25.33 -60.79
CA ALA A 1072 -37.12 26.42 -61.75
C ALA A 1072 -38.14 26.20 -62.87
N ALA A 1073 -38.55 27.27 -63.54
CA ALA A 1073 -39.53 27.18 -64.62
C ALA A 1073 -39.15 28.07 -65.82
N VAL A 1074 -39.53 27.62 -67.01
CA VAL A 1074 -39.35 28.34 -68.27
C VAL A 1074 -40.72 28.54 -68.91
N ALA A 1075 -41.06 29.78 -69.29
CA ALA A 1075 -42.28 30.04 -70.07
C ALA A 1075 -42.09 29.62 -71.53
N VAL A 1076 -43.02 28.83 -72.08
CA VAL A 1076 -42.98 28.45 -73.51
C VAL A 1076 -43.96 29.29 -74.31
N VAL A 1077 -43.46 30.04 -75.30
CA VAL A 1077 -44.25 30.97 -76.11
C VAL A 1077 -44.33 30.56 -77.59
N GLU A 1078 -45.34 31.08 -78.28
CA GLU A 1078 -45.51 30.89 -79.72
C GLU A 1078 -44.52 31.76 -80.51
N ASP A 1079 -43.98 31.25 -81.62
CA ASP A 1079 -43.13 32.02 -82.53
C ASP A 1079 -43.91 33.22 -83.11
N PRO A 1080 -43.55 34.47 -82.81
CA PRO A 1080 -44.27 35.64 -83.34
C PRO A 1080 -44.21 35.78 -84.87
N ALA A 1081 -43.32 35.05 -85.57
CA ALA A 1081 -43.28 35.02 -87.03
C ALA A 1081 -44.35 34.13 -87.67
N SER A 1082 -44.93 33.17 -86.92
CA SER A 1082 -45.99 32.27 -87.41
C SER A 1082 -47.30 33.01 -87.71
N ALA A 1083 -47.53 34.16 -87.05
CA ALA A 1083 -48.74 34.96 -87.17
C ALA A 1083 -48.80 35.85 -88.43
N ALA A 1084 -47.74 35.90 -89.24
CA ALA A 1084 -47.65 36.77 -90.42
C ALA A 1084 -48.44 36.24 -91.62
N ARG A 1085 -49.39 37.02 -92.16
CA ARG A 1085 -50.08 36.68 -93.40
C ARG A 1085 -49.16 36.81 -94.62
N VAL A 1086 -48.93 35.72 -95.35
CA VAL A 1086 -48.09 35.71 -96.56
C VAL A 1086 -48.80 36.44 -97.72
N LEU A 1087 -48.06 37.26 -98.45
CA LEU A 1087 -48.48 38.05 -99.61
C LEU A 1087 -47.74 37.58 -100.86
N ALA A 1088 -48.48 37.35 -101.96
CA ALA A 1088 -47.88 37.17 -103.27
C ALA A 1088 -47.39 38.51 -103.87
N ASN A 1089 -46.46 38.46 -104.82
CA ASN A 1089 -45.92 39.67 -105.44
C ASN A 1089 -47.01 40.52 -106.10
N GLY A 1090 -47.24 41.73 -105.58
CA GLY A 1090 -48.22 42.65 -106.10
C GLY A 1090 -49.65 42.40 -105.61
N GLU A 1091 -49.88 41.42 -104.74
CA GLU A 1091 -51.16 41.14 -104.10
C GLU A 1091 -51.61 42.32 -103.23
N GLN A 1092 -52.89 42.70 -103.36
CA GLN A 1092 -53.53 43.70 -102.52
C GLN A 1092 -54.45 43.02 -101.52
N VAL A 1093 -54.22 43.27 -100.24
CA VAL A 1093 -55.09 42.83 -99.15
C VAL A 1093 -55.90 44.02 -98.67
N GLY A 1094 -57.18 44.05 -99.02
CA GLY A 1094 -58.13 45.07 -98.57
C GLY A 1094 -58.66 44.81 -97.15
N ASP A 1095 -59.45 45.75 -96.66
CA ASP A 1095 -60.20 45.68 -95.40
C ASP A 1095 -59.39 45.53 -94.09
N VAL A 1096 -58.09 45.83 -94.12
CA VAL A 1096 -57.25 45.80 -92.91
C VAL A 1096 -57.68 46.95 -91.99
N SER A 1097 -58.06 46.59 -90.77
CA SER A 1097 -58.61 47.49 -89.75
C SER A 1097 -58.05 47.12 -88.38
N GLY A 1098 -57.95 48.09 -87.48
CA GLY A 1098 -57.49 47.87 -86.10
C GLY A 1098 -57.62 49.12 -85.24
N ALA A 1099 -57.57 48.95 -83.92
CA ALA A 1099 -57.54 50.04 -82.94
C ALA A 1099 -56.18 50.76 -82.92
N ALA A 1100 -56.11 51.90 -82.22
CA ALA A 1100 -54.84 52.58 -81.99
C ALA A 1100 -53.88 51.67 -81.21
N GLY A 1101 -52.65 51.50 -81.70
CA GLY A 1101 -51.64 50.60 -81.14
C GLY A 1101 -51.69 49.17 -81.67
N GLU A 1102 -52.83 48.72 -82.23
CA GLU A 1102 -53.00 47.39 -82.81
C GLU A 1102 -52.22 47.28 -84.13
N SER A 1103 -51.75 46.08 -84.43
CA SER A 1103 -50.99 45.83 -85.65
C SER A 1103 -51.40 44.56 -86.36
N SER A 1104 -51.34 44.59 -87.69
CA SER A 1104 -51.44 43.41 -88.54
C SER A 1104 -50.06 43.10 -89.13
N LEU A 1105 -49.71 41.81 -89.17
CA LEU A 1105 -48.43 41.35 -89.65
C LEU A 1105 -48.59 40.60 -90.98
N PHE A 1106 -47.72 40.92 -91.92
CA PHE A 1106 -47.67 40.32 -93.25
C PHE A 1106 -46.24 39.88 -93.57
N ARG A 1107 -46.09 39.01 -94.56
CA ARG A 1107 -44.78 38.57 -95.07
C ARG A 1107 -44.81 38.53 -96.60
N ILE A 1108 -43.72 38.92 -97.25
CA ILE A 1108 -43.50 38.70 -98.67
C ILE A 1108 -42.12 38.09 -98.89
N ASP A 1109 -42.02 37.05 -99.71
CA ASP A 1109 -40.74 36.47 -100.09
C ASP A 1109 -40.20 37.19 -101.34
N VAL A 1110 -39.05 37.84 -101.19
CA VAL A 1110 -38.39 38.57 -102.27
C VAL A 1110 -37.30 37.69 -102.89
N PRO A 1111 -37.32 37.42 -104.20
CA PRO A 1111 -36.33 36.58 -104.85
C PRO A 1111 -35.01 37.32 -105.07
N ALA A 1112 -33.94 36.56 -105.30
CA ALA A 1112 -32.64 37.12 -105.66
C ALA A 1112 -32.70 37.87 -106.99
N GLY A 1113 -32.07 39.05 -107.05
CA GLY A 1113 -32.00 39.90 -108.24
C GLY A 1113 -33.11 40.96 -108.37
N ALA A 1114 -34.10 40.96 -107.47
CA ALA A 1114 -35.18 41.95 -107.48
C ALA A 1114 -34.63 43.38 -107.42
N ARG A 1115 -35.13 44.25 -108.31
CA ARG A 1115 -34.61 45.63 -108.49
C ARG A 1115 -35.22 46.62 -107.50
N ASN A 1116 -36.41 46.34 -106.99
CA ASN A 1116 -37.06 47.12 -105.94
C ASN A 1116 -37.98 46.23 -105.09
N LEU A 1117 -38.21 46.62 -103.84
CA LEU A 1117 -39.35 46.20 -103.04
C LEU A 1117 -40.10 47.46 -102.66
N ARG A 1118 -41.39 47.50 -102.96
CA ARG A 1118 -42.29 48.60 -102.65
C ARG A 1118 -43.48 48.06 -101.88
N ILE A 1119 -43.60 48.52 -100.65
CA ILE A 1119 -44.67 48.21 -99.71
C ILE A 1119 -45.47 49.49 -99.52
N LEU A 1120 -46.78 49.42 -99.67
CA LEU A 1120 -47.64 50.56 -99.47
C LEU A 1120 -48.92 50.17 -98.74
N SER A 1121 -49.45 51.10 -97.99
CA SER A 1121 -50.83 51.13 -97.54
C SER A 1121 -51.58 52.19 -98.33
N ALA A 1122 -52.83 51.93 -98.68
CA ALA A 1122 -53.67 52.90 -99.34
C ALA A 1122 -55.17 52.69 -99.08
N GLY A 1123 -55.95 53.77 -99.17
CA GLY A 1123 -57.40 53.73 -98.97
C GLY A 1123 -57.82 53.64 -97.49
N GLY A 1124 -59.13 53.62 -97.24
CA GLY A 1124 -59.70 53.56 -95.88
C GLY A 1124 -59.64 54.90 -95.11
N THR A 1125 -59.71 54.82 -93.77
CA THR A 1125 -59.53 55.94 -92.83
C THR A 1125 -58.54 55.58 -91.71
N GLY A 1126 -58.05 56.57 -90.95
CA GLY A 1126 -57.11 56.38 -89.83
C GLY A 1126 -55.66 56.77 -90.16
N ASN A 1127 -54.74 56.49 -89.23
CA ASN A 1127 -53.31 56.72 -89.38
C ASN A 1127 -52.54 55.43 -89.06
N VAL A 1128 -51.76 54.93 -90.01
CA VAL A 1128 -50.94 53.73 -89.83
C VAL A 1128 -49.48 54.03 -90.12
N THR A 1129 -48.58 53.34 -89.45
CA THR A 1129 -47.15 53.30 -89.81
C THR A 1129 -46.82 51.90 -90.35
N LEU A 1130 -46.12 51.85 -91.47
CA LEU A 1130 -45.54 50.62 -92.01
C LEU A 1130 -44.14 50.43 -91.44
N TYR A 1131 -43.88 49.27 -90.87
CA TYR A 1131 -42.55 48.80 -90.50
C TYR A 1131 -42.22 47.56 -91.33
N ALA A 1132 -41.02 47.45 -91.87
CA ALA A 1132 -40.58 46.27 -92.60
C ALA A 1132 -39.15 45.89 -92.23
N SER A 1133 -38.90 44.59 -92.08
CA SER A 1133 -37.57 44.01 -91.82
C SER A 1133 -37.41 42.71 -92.59
N ARG A 1134 -36.19 42.46 -93.04
CA ARG A 1134 -35.76 41.17 -93.58
C ARG A 1134 -35.45 40.21 -92.44
N ASP A 1135 -35.84 38.95 -92.60
CA ASP A 1135 -35.52 37.80 -91.72
C ASP A 1135 -35.96 37.94 -90.23
N ALA A 1136 -36.66 39.01 -89.86
CA ALA A 1136 -37.19 39.24 -88.51
C ALA A 1136 -38.49 40.04 -88.57
N VAL A 1137 -39.39 39.80 -87.60
CA VAL A 1137 -40.65 40.54 -87.46
C VAL A 1137 -40.37 41.96 -86.94
N PRO A 1138 -40.67 43.02 -87.70
CA PRO A 1138 -40.38 44.39 -87.25
C PRO A 1138 -41.29 44.81 -86.11
N THR A 1139 -40.72 45.48 -85.11
CA THR A 1139 -41.45 46.12 -84.00
C THR A 1139 -41.45 47.64 -84.15
N ALA A 1140 -42.16 48.36 -83.27
CA ALA A 1140 -42.11 49.83 -83.27
C ALA A 1140 -40.73 50.37 -82.85
N GLY A 1141 -39.95 49.58 -82.08
CA GLY A 1141 -38.62 49.94 -81.59
C GLY A 1141 -37.46 49.40 -82.44
N ASP A 1142 -37.69 48.36 -83.24
CA ASP A 1142 -36.67 47.71 -84.06
C ASP A 1142 -37.23 47.33 -85.45
N TRP A 1143 -36.69 47.97 -86.49
CA TRP A 1143 -37.15 47.87 -87.88
C TRP A 1143 -36.05 48.28 -88.85
N GLN A 1144 -36.05 47.73 -90.07
CA GLN A 1144 -35.11 48.13 -91.13
C GLN A 1144 -35.66 49.27 -91.98
N LEU A 1145 -36.97 49.25 -92.25
CA LEU A 1145 -37.65 50.30 -93.01
C LEU A 1145 -38.92 50.76 -92.29
N ARG A 1146 -39.16 52.09 -92.31
CA ARG A 1146 -40.35 52.72 -91.72
C ARG A 1146 -40.92 53.77 -92.65
N SER A 1147 -42.24 53.84 -92.72
CA SER A 1147 -42.94 54.92 -93.43
C SER A 1147 -42.79 56.26 -92.69
N GLN A 1148 -42.78 57.37 -93.43
CA GLN A 1148 -42.40 58.68 -92.87
C GLN A 1148 -43.57 59.69 -92.82
N ARG A 1149 -44.74 59.40 -93.39
CA ARG A 1149 -45.79 60.40 -93.60
C ARG A 1149 -47.08 60.04 -92.87
N PRO A 1150 -47.44 60.76 -91.79
CA PRO A 1150 -48.68 60.49 -91.05
C PRO A 1150 -49.90 60.41 -91.98
N GLY A 1151 -50.65 59.31 -91.90
CA GLY A 1151 -51.84 59.02 -92.71
C GLY A 1151 -52.02 57.52 -92.96
N ASN A 1152 -52.87 57.19 -93.93
CA ASN A 1152 -53.16 55.81 -94.33
C ASN A 1152 -52.78 55.50 -95.80
N ASN A 1153 -52.14 56.46 -96.47
CA ASN A 1153 -51.50 56.29 -97.78
C ASN A 1153 -49.99 56.33 -97.57
N GLU A 1154 -49.44 55.31 -96.93
CA GLU A 1154 -48.03 55.24 -96.58
C GLU A 1154 -47.26 54.37 -97.57
N VAL A 1155 -45.98 54.67 -97.76
CA VAL A 1155 -45.11 53.90 -98.65
C VAL A 1155 -43.74 53.74 -98.05
N VAL A 1156 -43.23 52.53 -98.19
CA VAL A 1156 -41.86 52.15 -97.89
C VAL A 1156 -41.31 51.46 -99.12
N GLN A 1157 -40.13 51.88 -99.56
CA GLN A 1157 -39.49 51.27 -100.72
C GLN A 1157 -37.99 51.11 -100.50
N VAL A 1158 -37.45 50.02 -101.01
CA VAL A 1158 -36.02 49.74 -101.03
C VAL A 1158 -35.60 49.45 -102.47
N ALA A 1159 -34.51 50.08 -102.90
CA ALA A 1159 -33.87 49.76 -104.17
C ALA A 1159 -32.93 48.57 -103.96
N ALA A 1160 -32.96 47.60 -104.87
CA ALA A 1160 -32.22 46.34 -104.77
C ALA A 1160 -32.37 45.61 -103.41
N PRO A 1161 -33.60 45.19 -103.01
CA PRO A 1161 -33.81 44.40 -101.81
C PRO A 1161 -32.97 43.12 -101.82
N GLN A 1162 -32.42 42.75 -100.67
CA GLN A 1162 -31.81 41.44 -100.50
C GLN A 1162 -32.89 40.33 -100.55
N ALA A 1163 -32.52 39.19 -101.11
CA ALA A 1163 -33.39 38.02 -101.23
C ALA A 1163 -33.75 37.45 -99.86
N GLY A 1164 -34.96 36.94 -99.71
CA GLY A 1164 -35.45 36.33 -98.47
C GLY A 1164 -36.81 36.85 -98.03
N PRO A 1165 -37.32 36.36 -96.89
CA PRO A 1165 -38.57 36.83 -96.31
C PRO A 1165 -38.43 38.26 -95.79
N TRP A 1166 -39.36 39.11 -96.20
CA TRP A 1166 -39.55 40.44 -95.65
C TRP A 1166 -40.87 40.48 -94.87
N TYR A 1167 -40.77 40.72 -93.58
CA TYR A 1167 -41.92 40.88 -92.70
C TYR A 1167 -42.35 42.35 -92.70
N ILE A 1168 -43.66 42.58 -92.70
CA ILE A 1168 -44.28 43.88 -92.84
C ILE A 1168 -45.32 44.01 -91.72
N ARG A 1169 -45.05 44.88 -90.77
CA ARG A 1169 -46.00 45.23 -89.71
C ARG A 1169 -46.67 46.54 -90.04
N ILE A 1170 -47.99 46.54 -90.01
CA ILE A 1170 -48.80 47.75 -90.10
C ILE A 1170 -49.36 48.00 -88.73
N ARG A 1171 -49.00 49.13 -88.13
CA ARG A 1171 -49.46 49.51 -86.80
C ARG A 1171 -50.30 50.77 -86.87
N GLY A 1172 -51.47 50.77 -86.25
CA GLY A 1172 -52.28 51.98 -86.12
C GLY A 1172 -51.63 52.95 -85.14
N GLU A 1173 -51.23 54.15 -85.60
CA GLU A 1173 -50.93 55.28 -84.71
C GLU A 1173 -52.24 55.88 -84.17
N SER A 1174 -53.34 55.69 -84.91
CA SER A 1174 -54.72 55.82 -84.46
C SER A 1174 -55.57 54.68 -85.03
N ALA A 1175 -56.81 54.52 -84.55
CA ALA A 1175 -57.70 53.50 -85.10
C ALA A 1175 -57.89 53.69 -86.61
N PHE A 1176 -57.76 52.61 -87.37
CA PHE A 1176 -57.82 52.62 -88.83
C PHE A 1176 -58.80 51.57 -89.33
N THR A 1177 -59.46 51.85 -90.45
CA THR A 1177 -60.40 50.90 -91.06
C THR A 1177 -60.38 50.95 -92.57
N ARG A 1178 -60.56 49.77 -93.17
CA ARG A 1178 -60.59 49.54 -94.62
C ARG A 1178 -59.32 49.97 -95.36
N VAL A 1179 -58.17 49.89 -94.69
CA VAL A 1179 -56.87 50.16 -95.31
C VAL A 1179 -56.47 48.96 -96.17
N THR A 1180 -55.99 49.23 -97.38
CA THR A 1180 -55.46 48.20 -98.29
C THR A 1180 -53.96 48.15 -98.18
N VAL A 1181 -53.40 46.95 -98.15
CA VAL A 1181 -51.96 46.69 -98.04
C VAL A 1181 -51.48 46.03 -99.31
N ARG A 1182 -50.37 46.51 -99.86
CA ARG A 1182 -49.75 45.89 -101.03
C ARG A 1182 -48.24 45.86 -100.87
N ALA A 1183 -47.66 44.69 -101.03
CA ALA A 1183 -46.23 44.53 -101.20
C ALA A 1183 -45.94 44.04 -102.63
N SER A 1184 -45.00 44.68 -103.30
CA SER A 1184 -44.62 44.33 -104.67
C SER A 1184 -43.15 44.53 -104.89
N TYR A 1185 -42.51 43.62 -105.62
CA TYR A 1185 -41.16 43.76 -106.10
C TYR A 1185 -41.12 43.64 -107.63
N THR A 1186 -40.12 44.27 -108.24
CA THR A 1186 -39.82 44.10 -109.68
C THR A 1186 -38.72 43.06 -109.81
N PRO A 1187 -38.98 41.91 -110.47
CA PRO A 1187 -37.97 40.89 -110.73
C PRO A 1187 -36.72 41.44 -111.44
#